data_AF-A0A8X7QY44-F1
#
_entry.id   AF-A0A8X7QY44-F1
#
_cell.length_a   1.000
_cell.length_b   1.000
_cell.length_c   1.000
_cell.angle_alpha   90.00
_cell.angle_beta   90.00
_cell.angle_gamma   90.00
#
_symmetry.space_group_name_H-M   'P 1'
#
loop_
_entity.id
_entity.type
_entity.pdbx_description
1 polymer ?
#
loop_
_entity_poly.entity_id
_entity_poly.type
_entity_poly.pdbx_seq_one_letter_code
_entity_poly.pdbx_strand_id
1 'polypeptide(L)'
;MSGHDSKYFSTTKKGEIPELKEELNSQYKDKRKDAVKKVIAAMTVGKDVSSLFTDVVNCMQTENLELKKLVYLYLINYAKSQPDLAILAVNTFVKDSQDPNPLIRALAVRTMGCIRVDKITEYLCDPLQKCLKDDDPYVRKTAAICVAKLYDINAELVEDRGFLDALKDLISDNNPMVVANAVAALAEIQENSTSPIFEINSTTLTKLLTALNECTEWGQVFILDALSRYKAADPREAENIVERVTPRLQHANCAVVLSAVKMILQQMELITSTDVIRNLCKKMAPPLVTLLSAEPEIQYVALRNINLIVQKRPTILAHEIKVFFCKYNDPIYVKMEKLEIMIKLASDRNIDQVLLEFKEYATEVDVDFVRRAVRAIGRCAIKLERAAERCISVLLELIKIKVNYVVQEAIIVIKDIFRRYPNTYESIIATLCESLDTLDEPEAKASMIWIIGEYAERIDNADELLESFLESFPEEPAQVQLQLLTATVKLFLKKPTEGPQQMIQVVLNNATVETDNPDLRDRAYIYWRLLSTDPEAAKDVVLAEKPVITDDSNQLEPSLLDELLTNISTLSSVYHKPPEAFVTRLKTTVQKTEDEDFAEGSEAGYSSGNPADSAASPPVTMGNVAHPAGRQPAPVPAAPAPVPDLLGDLMGLDNAAIVPVDEPTTPSGPPLPVVVPASTGQGLQISAQLARRDGQVFYSMLFENNTQAVLDGFMIQFNKNTFGLAAAGPLQIAPLQPGTSARTLLPMVLLQNLSTGPPSSLLQVAVKNNQQPVWYFNDKIILHALFSEDGRMERGTFLETWRSLPDSNEVQREFPGITITSVESTIDLLTAYNMFFIAKRKNGNQEVIYLSAKVPVDVPLLIELTAMVGQPGLKCALKTPTPEIAPIFFEAVELLFKA
;
A
#
# COMPACT_ATOMS: atom_id res chain seq x y z
N MET A 1 -18.09 -20.29 10.56
CA MET A 1 -18.73 -20.51 11.88
C MET A 1 -20.19 -20.92 11.66
N SER A 2 -20.93 -21.38 12.67
CA SER A 2 -22.38 -21.59 12.51
C SER A 2 -23.13 -20.28 12.72
N GLY A 3 -24.31 -20.12 12.10
CA GLY A 3 -25.14 -18.91 12.28
C GLY A 3 -25.56 -18.64 13.73
N HIS A 4 -25.52 -19.66 14.60
CA HIS A 4 -25.80 -19.56 16.03
C HIS A 4 -24.64 -19.00 16.87
N ASP A 5 -23.41 -18.89 16.34
CA ASP A 5 -22.27 -18.39 17.11
C ASP A 5 -22.24 -16.84 17.20
N SER A 6 -23.03 -16.14 16.38
CA SER A 6 -23.18 -14.67 16.39
C SER A 6 -23.60 -14.12 17.76
N LYS A 7 -24.44 -14.85 18.51
CA LYS A 7 -24.97 -14.47 19.84
C LYS A 7 -23.90 -14.28 20.92
N TYR A 8 -22.67 -14.80 20.73
CA TYR A 8 -21.60 -14.66 21.73
C TYR A 8 -20.86 -13.31 21.61
N PHE A 9 -21.05 -12.57 20.50
CA PHE A 9 -20.38 -11.28 20.24
C PHE A 9 -21.20 -10.05 20.68
N SER A 10 -22.51 -10.21 20.93
CA SER A 10 -23.42 -9.11 21.28
C SER A 10 -23.50 -8.81 22.79
N THR A 11 -22.62 -9.38 23.60
CA THR A 11 -22.59 -9.21 25.07
C THR A 11 -21.46 -8.27 25.50
N THR A 12 -21.83 -7.05 25.91
CA THR A 12 -20.94 -5.97 26.37
C THR A 12 -21.46 -5.31 27.67
N LYS A 13 -22.04 -6.11 28.57
CA LYS A 13 -22.53 -5.67 29.89
C LYS A 13 -21.41 -5.63 30.94
N LYS A 14 -21.45 -4.61 31.81
CA LYS A 14 -20.62 -4.60 33.02
C LYS A 14 -21.11 -5.68 33.98
N GLY A 15 -20.24 -6.64 34.32
CA GLY A 15 -20.53 -7.77 35.20
C GLY A 15 -20.23 -9.16 34.62
N GLU A 16 -19.88 -9.25 33.33
CA GLU A 16 -19.68 -10.53 32.62
C GLU A 16 -18.54 -11.41 33.17
N ILE A 17 -17.43 -10.84 33.65
CA ILE A 17 -16.26 -11.63 34.07
C ILE A 17 -16.58 -12.58 35.26
N PRO A 18 -17.24 -12.13 36.35
CA PRO A 18 -17.78 -13.03 37.37
C PRO A 18 -18.73 -14.11 36.84
N GLU A 19 -19.68 -13.76 35.97
CA GLU A 19 -20.64 -14.71 35.38
C GLU A 19 -19.91 -15.80 34.56
N LEU A 20 -18.94 -15.40 33.74
CA LEU A 20 -18.07 -16.31 32.99
C LEU A 20 -17.26 -17.21 33.91
N LYS A 21 -16.78 -16.70 35.06
CA LYS A 21 -16.05 -17.51 36.05
C LYS A 21 -16.95 -18.58 36.67
N GLU A 22 -18.22 -18.29 36.92
CA GLU A 22 -19.20 -19.30 37.39
C GLU A 22 -19.56 -20.31 36.30
N GLU A 23 -19.74 -19.88 35.04
CA GLU A 23 -20.02 -20.80 33.93
C GLU A 23 -18.82 -21.71 33.58
N LEU A 24 -17.59 -21.19 33.63
CA LEU A 24 -16.35 -21.96 33.44
C LEU A 24 -16.14 -23.03 34.51
N ASN A 25 -16.57 -22.77 35.76
CA ASN A 25 -16.52 -23.76 36.84
C ASN A 25 -17.78 -24.65 36.90
N SER A 26 -18.68 -24.56 35.92
CA SER A 26 -19.92 -25.33 35.91
C SER A 26 -19.70 -26.82 35.65
N GLN A 27 -20.43 -27.67 36.37
CA GLN A 27 -20.36 -29.13 36.20
C GLN A 27 -20.79 -29.58 34.78
N TYR A 28 -21.73 -28.84 34.17
CA TYR A 28 -22.27 -29.12 32.84
C TYR A 28 -21.23 -28.82 31.73
N LYS A 29 -20.89 -29.83 30.93
CA LYS A 29 -19.91 -29.71 29.83
C LYS A 29 -20.27 -28.62 28.82
N ASP A 30 -21.56 -28.51 28.48
CA ASP A 30 -22.05 -27.56 27.47
C ASP A 30 -22.03 -26.10 27.96
N LYS A 31 -22.28 -25.87 29.27
CA LYS A 31 -22.11 -24.53 29.86
C LYS A 31 -20.65 -24.08 29.80
N ARG A 32 -19.71 -24.97 30.12
CA ARG A 32 -18.27 -24.66 29.98
C ARG A 32 -17.85 -24.41 28.53
N LYS A 33 -18.45 -25.13 27.57
CA LYS A 33 -18.25 -24.88 26.14
C LYS A 33 -18.72 -23.49 25.72
N ASP A 34 -19.93 -23.10 26.11
CA ASP A 34 -20.49 -21.77 25.83
C ASP A 34 -19.71 -20.65 26.55
N ALA A 35 -19.27 -20.88 27.80
CA ALA A 35 -18.43 -19.96 28.55
C ALA A 35 -17.10 -19.69 27.84
N VAL A 36 -16.38 -20.74 27.40
CA VAL A 36 -15.14 -20.58 26.65
C VAL A 36 -15.39 -19.88 25.30
N LYS A 37 -16.53 -20.13 24.62
CA LYS A 37 -16.91 -19.35 23.43
C LYS A 37 -17.09 -17.85 23.72
N LYS A 38 -17.81 -17.50 24.80
CA LYS A 38 -17.94 -16.10 25.26
C LYS A 38 -16.58 -15.48 25.61
N VAL A 39 -15.67 -16.22 26.27
CA VAL A 39 -14.31 -15.76 26.60
C VAL A 39 -13.47 -15.51 25.34
N ILE A 40 -13.55 -16.38 24.33
CA ILE A 40 -12.86 -16.16 23.05
C ILE A 40 -13.48 -14.97 22.28
N ALA A 41 -14.81 -14.79 22.30
CA ALA A 41 -15.45 -13.61 21.72
C ALA A 41 -15.04 -12.30 22.43
N ALA A 42 -14.95 -12.31 23.76
CA ALA A 42 -14.43 -11.20 24.54
C ALA A 42 -12.97 -10.87 24.17
N MET A 43 -12.13 -11.90 24.02
CA MET A 43 -10.73 -11.77 23.60
C MET A 43 -10.59 -11.19 22.18
N THR A 44 -11.44 -11.60 21.21
CA THR A 44 -11.40 -11.04 19.85
C THR A 44 -11.96 -9.62 19.75
N VAL A 45 -12.78 -9.20 20.73
CA VAL A 45 -13.21 -7.80 20.92
C VAL A 45 -12.16 -6.97 21.72
N GLY A 46 -11.04 -7.57 22.12
CA GLY A 46 -9.97 -6.88 22.84
C GLY A 46 -10.24 -6.63 24.33
N LYS A 47 -11.29 -7.23 24.92
CA LYS A 47 -11.48 -7.21 26.38
C LYS A 47 -10.40 -8.07 27.03
N ASP A 48 -9.74 -7.56 28.08
CA ASP A 48 -8.88 -8.40 28.92
C ASP A 48 -9.72 -9.45 29.67
N VAL A 49 -9.36 -10.71 29.47
CA VAL A 49 -9.94 -11.89 30.14
C VAL A 49 -8.86 -12.72 30.82
N SER A 50 -7.68 -12.14 31.09
CA SER A 50 -6.56 -12.75 31.82
C SER A 50 -6.90 -13.16 33.25
N SER A 51 -7.91 -12.53 33.88
CA SER A 51 -8.42 -12.89 35.21
C SER A 51 -9.16 -14.25 35.27
N LEU A 52 -9.41 -14.88 34.13
CA LEU A 52 -10.07 -16.18 33.99
C LEU A 52 -9.08 -17.33 33.69
N PHE A 53 -7.76 -17.06 33.66
CA PHE A 53 -6.76 -18.00 33.15
C PHE A 53 -6.79 -19.36 33.85
N THR A 54 -6.87 -19.37 35.18
CA THR A 54 -6.98 -20.60 35.98
C THR A 54 -8.24 -21.42 35.64
N ASP A 55 -9.35 -20.74 35.40
CA ASP A 55 -10.66 -21.35 35.17
C ASP A 55 -10.75 -21.91 33.73
N VAL A 56 -10.11 -21.23 32.78
CA VAL A 56 -9.93 -21.70 31.39
C VAL A 56 -8.95 -22.88 31.32
N VAL A 57 -7.84 -22.85 32.07
CA VAL A 57 -6.91 -24.00 32.17
C VAL A 57 -7.58 -25.21 32.83
N ASN A 58 -8.44 -25.03 33.83
CA ASN A 58 -9.26 -26.12 34.37
C ASN A 58 -10.21 -26.75 33.32
N CYS A 59 -10.59 -26.01 32.27
CA CYS A 59 -11.38 -26.54 31.15
C CYS A 59 -10.55 -27.30 30.09
N MET A 60 -9.21 -27.27 30.18
CA MET A 60 -8.29 -27.93 29.23
C MET A 60 -8.39 -29.45 29.26
N GLN A 61 -8.70 -30.04 30.42
CA GLN A 61 -8.84 -31.49 30.62
C GLN A 61 -10.18 -31.99 30.08
N THR A 62 -10.27 -32.11 28.75
CA THR A 62 -11.46 -32.53 28.02
C THR A 62 -11.11 -33.40 26.81
N GLU A 63 -12.01 -34.32 26.46
CA GLU A 63 -11.96 -35.12 25.22
C GLU A 63 -12.55 -34.34 24.03
N ASN A 64 -13.27 -33.23 24.28
CA ASN A 64 -13.89 -32.44 23.23
C ASN A 64 -12.85 -31.57 22.50
N LEU A 65 -12.53 -31.95 21.26
CA LEU A 65 -11.55 -31.27 20.40
C LEU A 65 -11.90 -29.80 20.09
N GLU A 66 -13.18 -29.43 20.00
CA GLU A 66 -13.60 -28.03 19.79
C GLU A 66 -13.24 -27.18 21.03
N LEU A 67 -13.61 -27.67 22.22
CA LEU A 67 -13.28 -26.99 23.48
C LEU A 67 -11.76 -26.93 23.71
N LYS A 68 -11.04 -28.03 23.44
CA LYS A 68 -9.57 -28.08 23.55
C LYS A 68 -8.90 -27.06 22.62
N LYS A 69 -9.34 -26.95 21.35
CA LYS A 69 -8.86 -25.91 20.40
C LYS A 69 -9.07 -24.49 20.92
N LEU A 70 -10.23 -24.18 21.49
CA LEU A 70 -10.54 -22.85 22.03
C LEU A 70 -9.68 -22.52 23.28
N VAL A 71 -9.56 -23.45 24.22
CA VAL A 71 -8.70 -23.31 25.41
C VAL A 71 -7.22 -23.11 25.01
N TYR A 72 -6.75 -23.86 24.02
CA TYR A 72 -5.39 -23.73 23.48
C TYR A 72 -5.15 -22.37 22.80
N LEU A 73 -6.14 -21.83 22.08
CA LEU A 73 -6.06 -20.50 21.47
C LEU A 73 -5.96 -19.38 22.52
N TYR A 74 -6.75 -19.46 23.59
CA TYR A 74 -6.64 -18.56 24.75
C TYR A 74 -5.25 -18.64 25.39
N LEU A 75 -4.74 -19.85 25.61
CA LEU A 75 -3.40 -20.09 26.19
C LEU A 75 -2.28 -19.46 25.35
N ILE A 76 -2.29 -19.59 24.02
CA ILE A 76 -1.27 -18.98 23.16
C ILE A 76 -1.22 -17.45 23.33
N ASN A 77 -2.38 -16.81 23.47
CA ASN A 77 -2.46 -15.35 23.58
C ASN A 77 -2.04 -14.86 24.97
N TYR A 78 -2.56 -15.46 26.04
CA TYR A 78 -2.36 -14.98 27.41
C TYR A 78 -1.13 -15.54 28.14
N ALA A 79 -0.51 -16.64 27.68
CA ALA A 79 0.65 -17.24 28.37
C ALA A 79 1.87 -16.30 28.47
N LYS A 80 2.05 -15.37 27.53
CA LYS A 80 3.09 -14.33 27.62
C LYS A 80 2.87 -13.37 28.79
N SER A 81 1.62 -13.06 29.10
CA SER A 81 1.23 -12.14 30.18
C SER A 81 1.20 -12.83 31.55
N GLN A 82 1.08 -14.16 31.60
CA GLN A 82 1.01 -14.96 32.83
C GLN A 82 1.85 -16.26 32.73
N PRO A 83 3.19 -16.15 32.58
CA PRO A 83 4.06 -17.29 32.27
C PRO A 83 4.06 -18.37 33.36
N ASP A 84 4.00 -18.00 34.65
CA ASP A 84 4.02 -18.98 35.74
C ASP A 84 2.71 -19.78 35.86
N LEU A 85 1.58 -19.22 35.44
CA LEU A 85 0.31 -19.96 35.35
C LEU A 85 0.28 -20.86 34.10
N ALA A 86 0.97 -20.50 33.02
CA ALA A 86 1.08 -21.34 31.83
C ALA A 86 1.80 -22.68 32.11
N ILE A 87 2.65 -22.75 33.14
CA ILE A 87 3.29 -24.00 33.61
C ILE A 87 2.24 -25.06 33.98
N LEU A 88 1.06 -24.66 34.50
CA LEU A 88 -0.02 -25.59 34.86
C LEU A 88 -0.57 -26.36 33.65
N ALA A 89 -0.47 -25.79 32.44
CA ALA A 89 -0.90 -26.42 31.20
C ALA A 89 0.10 -27.47 30.68
N VAL A 90 1.39 -27.37 31.04
CA VAL A 90 2.47 -28.24 30.51
C VAL A 90 2.18 -29.71 30.71
N ASN A 91 1.78 -30.12 31.92
CA ASN A 91 1.44 -31.53 32.21
C ASN A 91 0.29 -32.05 31.33
N THR A 92 -0.67 -31.18 30.97
CA THR A 92 -1.78 -31.54 30.08
C THR A 92 -1.32 -31.60 28.63
N PHE A 93 -0.45 -30.68 28.16
CA PHE A 93 0.16 -30.79 26.83
C PHE A 93 1.04 -32.04 26.66
N VAL A 94 1.86 -32.38 27.65
CA VAL A 94 2.71 -33.59 27.62
C VAL A 94 1.84 -34.86 27.59
N LYS A 95 0.71 -34.88 28.31
CA LYS A 95 -0.28 -35.96 28.21
C LYS A 95 -0.94 -36.00 26.83
N ASP A 96 -1.41 -34.87 26.32
CA ASP A 96 -2.09 -34.76 25.03
C ASP A 96 -1.16 -35.09 23.84
N SER A 97 0.16 -34.86 23.98
CA SER A 97 1.18 -35.30 23.01
C SER A 97 1.32 -36.82 22.89
N GLN A 98 0.70 -37.57 23.81
CA GLN A 98 0.69 -39.04 23.87
C GLN A 98 -0.74 -39.60 23.75
N ASP A 99 -1.71 -38.77 23.36
CA ASP A 99 -3.09 -39.18 23.11
C ASP A 99 -3.19 -40.12 21.88
N PRO A 100 -4.05 -41.15 21.88
CA PRO A 100 -4.25 -42.02 20.71
C PRO A 100 -4.63 -41.28 19.42
N ASN A 101 -5.29 -40.12 19.51
CA ASN A 101 -5.73 -39.32 18.38
C ASN A 101 -4.58 -38.43 17.83
N PRO A 102 -4.11 -38.64 16.59
CA PRO A 102 -3.02 -37.84 16.00
C PRO A 102 -3.36 -36.35 15.90
N LEU A 103 -4.65 -35.99 15.76
CA LEU A 103 -5.07 -34.60 15.74
C LEU A 103 -4.92 -33.92 17.11
N ILE A 104 -4.96 -34.67 18.22
CA ILE A 104 -4.69 -34.15 19.56
C ILE A 104 -3.18 -34.04 19.79
N ARG A 105 -2.38 -35.05 19.42
CA ARG A 105 -0.91 -35.01 19.51
C ARG A 105 -0.31 -33.82 18.75
N ALA A 106 -0.67 -33.69 17.48
CA ALA A 106 -0.24 -32.58 16.62
C ALA A 106 -0.71 -31.22 17.14
N LEU A 107 -1.93 -31.12 17.66
CA LEU A 107 -2.47 -29.88 18.23
C LEU A 107 -1.72 -29.46 19.51
N ALA A 108 -1.35 -30.40 20.38
CA ALA A 108 -0.56 -30.16 21.58
C ALA A 108 0.84 -29.63 21.24
N VAL A 109 1.60 -30.35 20.41
CA VAL A 109 2.96 -29.95 20.00
C VAL A 109 2.95 -28.60 19.28
N ARG A 110 2.01 -28.38 18.34
CA ARG A 110 1.86 -27.10 17.63
C ARG A 110 1.53 -25.94 18.56
N THR A 111 0.81 -26.18 19.64
CA THR A 111 0.43 -25.15 20.61
C THR A 111 1.57 -24.83 21.55
N MET A 112 2.29 -25.85 22.06
CA MET A 112 3.51 -25.65 22.84
C MET A 112 4.55 -24.81 22.06
N GLY A 113 4.81 -25.16 20.79
CA GLY A 113 5.73 -24.39 19.92
C GLY A 113 5.25 -22.99 19.51
N CYS A 114 4.05 -22.58 19.91
CA CYS A 114 3.59 -21.19 19.78
C CYS A 114 3.73 -20.39 21.10
N ILE A 115 3.96 -21.06 22.24
CA ILE A 115 4.09 -20.43 23.55
C ILE A 115 5.56 -20.07 23.78
N ARG A 116 5.92 -18.81 23.52
CA ARG A 116 7.27 -18.26 23.76
C ARG A 116 7.47 -17.97 25.25
N VAL A 117 7.74 -19.02 26.04
CA VAL A 117 8.08 -18.98 27.47
C VAL A 117 9.15 -20.03 27.75
N ASP A 118 10.35 -19.60 28.11
CA ASP A 118 11.57 -20.44 28.13
C ASP A 118 11.42 -21.73 28.96
N LYS A 119 10.78 -21.62 30.13
CA LYS A 119 10.46 -22.76 31.01
C LYS A 119 9.62 -23.84 30.33
N ILE A 120 8.82 -23.50 29.31
CA ILE A 120 7.94 -24.41 28.56
C ILE A 120 8.69 -25.01 27.36
N THR A 121 9.65 -24.28 26.80
CA THR A 121 10.52 -24.68 25.69
C THR A 121 11.30 -25.97 26.00
N GLU A 122 11.81 -26.13 27.22
CA GLU A 122 12.48 -27.37 27.65
C GLU A 122 11.53 -28.59 27.63
N TYR A 123 10.32 -28.45 28.17
CA TYR A 123 9.32 -29.53 28.22
C TYR A 123 8.73 -29.89 26.85
N LEU A 124 8.95 -29.09 25.81
CA LEU A 124 8.58 -29.42 24.43
C LEU A 124 9.51 -30.46 23.81
N CYS A 125 10.76 -30.58 24.26
CA CYS A 125 11.78 -31.40 23.60
C CYS A 125 11.36 -32.89 23.49
N ASP A 126 11.01 -33.53 24.61
CA ASP A 126 10.66 -34.96 24.61
C ASP A 126 9.36 -35.29 23.83
N PRO A 127 8.26 -34.50 23.94
CA PRO A 127 7.12 -34.58 23.04
C PRO A 127 7.47 -34.42 21.55
N LEU A 128 8.28 -33.41 21.22
CA LEU A 128 8.63 -33.08 19.84
C LEU A 128 9.47 -34.20 19.19
N GLN A 129 10.46 -34.73 19.91
CA GLN A 129 11.33 -35.80 19.40
C GLN A 129 10.57 -37.13 19.19
N LYS A 130 9.49 -37.37 19.94
CA LYS A 130 8.55 -38.47 19.67
C LYS A 130 7.69 -38.16 18.44
N CYS A 131 7.15 -36.96 18.33
CA CYS A 131 6.25 -36.56 17.24
C CYS A 131 6.94 -36.46 15.86
N LEU A 132 8.25 -36.22 15.81
CA LEU A 132 9.04 -36.36 14.57
C LEU A 132 9.14 -37.82 14.09
N LYS A 133 8.91 -38.81 14.97
CA LYS A 133 8.98 -40.25 14.70
C LYS A 133 7.63 -40.96 14.88
N ASP A 134 6.53 -40.19 14.82
CA ASP A 134 5.16 -40.68 14.89
C ASP A 134 4.77 -41.46 13.62
N ASP A 135 3.89 -42.47 13.72
CA ASP A 135 3.38 -43.20 12.56
C ASP A 135 2.57 -42.30 11.62
N ASP A 136 1.89 -41.27 12.16
CA ASP A 136 0.96 -40.42 11.42
C ASP A 136 1.66 -39.23 10.71
N PRO A 137 1.52 -39.07 9.38
CA PRO A 137 2.14 -37.98 8.64
C PRO A 137 1.65 -36.56 9.01
N TYR A 138 0.42 -36.41 9.53
CA TYR A 138 -0.07 -35.13 10.03
C TYR A 138 0.66 -34.72 11.32
N VAL A 139 1.02 -35.68 12.17
CA VAL A 139 1.87 -35.41 13.34
C VAL A 139 3.28 -35.05 12.90
N ARG A 140 3.95 -35.86 12.07
CA ARG A 140 5.33 -35.60 11.62
C ARG A 140 5.48 -34.26 10.90
N LYS A 141 4.59 -33.92 9.95
CA LYS A 141 4.63 -32.62 9.24
C LYS A 141 4.35 -31.42 10.15
N THR A 142 3.64 -31.62 11.26
CA THR A 142 3.38 -30.58 12.26
C THR A 142 4.57 -30.42 13.21
N ALA A 143 5.22 -31.52 13.57
CA ALA A 143 6.47 -31.54 14.33
C ALA A 143 7.60 -30.83 13.56
N ALA A 144 7.72 -31.04 12.25
CA ALA A 144 8.73 -30.36 11.42
C ALA A 144 8.64 -28.82 11.50
N ILE A 145 7.44 -28.24 11.33
CA ILE A 145 7.19 -26.79 11.50
C ILE A 145 7.43 -26.34 12.96
N CYS A 146 7.20 -27.23 13.93
CA CYS A 146 7.47 -26.93 15.33
C CYS A 146 8.98 -26.81 15.64
N VAL A 147 9.85 -27.54 14.93
CA VAL A 147 11.31 -27.40 15.07
C VAL A 147 11.79 -26.02 14.57
N ALA A 148 11.29 -25.53 13.44
CA ALA A 148 11.62 -24.17 12.97
C ALA A 148 11.22 -23.10 13.99
N LYS A 149 10.00 -23.20 14.55
CA LYS A 149 9.54 -22.32 15.63
C LYS A 149 10.35 -22.43 16.93
N LEU A 150 10.92 -23.61 17.21
CA LEU A 150 11.80 -23.82 18.35
C LEU A 150 13.17 -23.16 18.13
N TYR A 151 13.71 -23.25 16.91
CA TYR A 151 14.95 -22.56 16.50
C TYR A 151 14.81 -21.04 16.62
N ASP A 152 13.65 -20.52 16.22
CA ASP A 152 13.23 -19.10 16.34
C ASP A 152 13.09 -18.60 17.80
N ILE A 153 13.20 -19.49 18.79
CA ILE A 153 13.14 -19.20 20.24
C ILE A 153 14.49 -19.49 20.91
N ASN A 154 15.10 -20.64 20.63
CA ASN A 154 16.40 -21.06 21.14
C ASN A 154 17.06 -22.05 20.16
N ALA A 155 18.01 -21.54 19.36
CA ALA A 155 18.76 -22.33 18.38
C ALA A 155 19.69 -23.37 19.02
N GLU A 156 20.40 -23.00 20.10
CA GLU A 156 21.34 -23.88 20.83
C GLU A 156 20.65 -25.18 21.28
N LEU A 157 19.44 -25.06 21.84
CA LEU A 157 18.62 -26.19 22.27
C LEU A 157 18.13 -27.08 21.11
N VAL A 158 18.04 -26.56 19.88
CA VAL A 158 17.70 -27.34 18.69
C VAL A 158 18.90 -28.16 18.21
N GLU A 159 20.10 -27.58 18.30
CA GLU A 159 21.36 -28.19 17.92
C GLU A 159 21.78 -29.27 18.93
N ASP A 160 21.83 -28.95 20.24
CA ASP A 160 22.17 -29.88 21.34
C ASP A 160 21.27 -31.13 21.39
N ARG A 161 20.02 -31.02 20.95
CA ARG A 161 19.05 -32.13 20.92
C ARG A 161 19.07 -32.93 19.63
N GLY A 162 19.87 -32.54 18.63
CA GLY A 162 19.95 -33.20 17.33
C GLY A 162 18.67 -33.09 16.48
N PHE A 163 17.85 -32.06 16.71
CA PHE A 163 16.60 -31.86 15.97
C PHE A 163 16.83 -31.51 14.49
N LEU A 164 17.97 -30.86 14.17
CA LEU A 164 18.35 -30.56 12.78
C LEU A 164 18.57 -31.83 11.95
N ASP A 165 19.18 -32.86 12.52
CA ASP A 165 19.41 -34.13 11.81
C ASP A 165 18.11 -34.94 11.68
N ALA A 166 17.23 -34.88 12.69
CA ALA A 166 15.89 -35.42 12.57
C ALA A 166 15.05 -34.74 11.46
N LEU A 167 15.22 -33.43 11.23
CA LEU A 167 14.62 -32.75 10.07
C LEU A 167 15.24 -33.21 8.73
N LYS A 168 16.57 -33.41 8.67
CA LYS A 168 17.26 -33.91 7.46
C LYS A 168 16.79 -35.33 7.10
N ASP A 169 16.58 -36.20 8.09
CA ASP A 169 16.01 -37.54 7.89
C ASP A 169 14.59 -37.46 7.27
N LEU A 170 13.76 -36.52 7.72
CA LEU A 170 12.40 -36.32 7.19
C LEU A 170 12.33 -35.84 5.73
N ILE A 171 13.44 -35.39 5.12
CA ILE A 171 13.52 -35.18 3.66
C ILE A 171 13.37 -36.52 2.90
N SER A 172 13.60 -37.65 3.58
CA SER A 172 13.48 -39.01 3.04
C SER A 172 12.18 -39.72 3.46
N ASP A 173 11.19 -38.98 3.97
CA ASP A 173 9.89 -39.55 4.36
C ASP A 173 9.12 -40.07 3.13
N ASN A 174 8.33 -41.13 3.34
CA ASN A 174 7.45 -41.70 2.31
C ASN A 174 6.25 -40.80 1.98
N ASN A 175 5.94 -39.78 2.80
CA ASN A 175 4.82 -38.87 2.61
C ASN A 175 5.28 -37.49 2.09
N PRO A 176 4.89 -37.07 0.86
CA PRO A 176 5.30 -35.79 0.29
C PRO A 176 4.94 -34.55 1.13
N MET A 177 3.87 -34.58 1.95
CA MET A 177 3.54 -33.46 2.84
C MET A 177 4.52 -33.29 4.00
N VAL A 178 5.14 -34.39 4.45
CA VAL A 178 6.17 -34.34 5.51
C VAL A 178 7.46 -33.80 4.91
N VAL A 179 7.86 -34.29 3.74
CA VAL A 179 9.03 -33.79 2.99
C VAL A 179 8.91 -32.29 2.70
N ALA A 180 7.77 -31.83 2.18
CA ALA A 180 7.53 -30.42 1.90
C ALA A 180 7.63 -29.52 3.15
N ASN A 181 7.05 -29.94 4.28
CA ASN A 181 7.13 -29.21 5.54
C ASN A 181 8.54 -29.24 6.16
N ALA A 182 9.28 -30.34 6.00
CA ALA A 182 10.68 -30.44 6.43
C ALA A 182 11.59 -29.52 5.61
N VAL A 183 11.39 -29.45 4.29
CA VAL A 183 12.09 -28.51 3.40
C VAL A 183 11.78 -27.07 3.75
N ALA A 184 10.51 -26.72 4.00
CA ALA A 184 10.14 -25.37 4.43
C ALA A 184 10.80 -24.98 5.77
N ALA A 185 10.75 -25.87 6.77
CA ALA A 185 11.40 -25.67 8.06
C ALA A 185 12.93 -25.52 7.94
N LEU A 186 13.58 -26.34 7.11
CA LEU A 186 15.02 -26.25 6.87
C LEU A 186 15.43 -25.00 6.09
N ALA A 187 14.60 -24.51 5.16
CA ALA A 187 14.84 -23.26 4.44
C ALA A 187 14.72 -22.03 5.36
N GLU A 188 13.71 -22.00 6.24
CA GLU A 188 13.50 -20.95 7.26
C GLU A 188 14.63 -20.95 8.30
N ILE A 189 15.04 -22.13 8.80
CA ILE A 189 16.22 -22.29 9.67
C ILE A 189 17.50 -21.82 8.95
N GLN A 190 17.66 -22.10 7.65
CA GLN A 190 18.83 -21.68 6.87
C GLN A 190 18.94 -20.16 6.71
N GLU A 191 17.84 -19.42 6.76
CA GLU A 191 17.84 -17.95 6.71
C GLU A 191 18.18 -17.30 8.06
N ASN A 192 17.88 -17.99 9.16
CA ASN A 192 18.18 -17.52 10.52
C ASN A 192 19.55 -18.02 11.06
N SER A 193 20.21 -18.97 10.39
CA SER A 193 21.48 -19.57 10.82
C SER A 193 22.68 -18.97 10.09
N THR A 194 23.80 -18.82 10.82
CA THR A 194 25.08 -18.32 10.25
C THR A 194 25.87 -19.41 9.52
N SER A 195 25.60 -20.68 9.79
CA SER A 195 26.22 -21.85 9.14
C SER A 195 25.34 -22.47 8.04
N PRO A 196 25.92 -23.12 7.02
CA PRO A 196 25.16 -23.97 6.10
C PRO A 196 24.64 -25.23 6.82
N ILE A 197 23.35 -25.25 7.15
CA ILE A 197 22.62 -26.37 7.76
C ILE A 197 21.95 -27.24 6.68
N PHE A 198 21.48 -26.63 5.59
CA PHE A 198 20.67 -27.27 4.55
C PHE A 198 21.30 -27.14 3.16
N GLU A 199 22.27 -28.01 2.86
CA GLU A 199 22.85 -28.14 1.53
C GLU A 199 22.10 -29.19 0.69
N ILE A 200 21.63 -28.79 -0.49
CA ILE A 200 20.96 -29.68 -1.45
C ILE A 200 22.03 -30.38 -2.29
N ASN A 201 22.22 -31.68 -2.07
CA ASN A 201 23.02 -32.54 -2.94
C ASN A 201 22.14 -33.21 -4.02
N SER A 202 22.75 -33.80 -5.06
CA SER A 202 22.02 -34.39 -6.20
C SER A 202 21.10 -35.59 -5.81
N THR A 203 21.35 -36.27 -4.67
CA THR A 203 20.42 -37.27 -4.12
C THR A 203 19.19 -36.60 -3.49
N THR A 204 19.39 -35.53 -2.72
CA THR A 204 18.30 -34.69 -2.18
C THR A 204 17.48 -34.08 -3.33
N LEU A 205 18.12 -33.48 -4.32
CA LEU A 205 17.50 -32.98 -5.55
C LEU A 205 16.57 -34.02 -6.20
N THR A 206 17.06 -35.25 -6.39
CA THR A 206 16.30 -36.34 -7.02
C THR A 206 15.06 -36.73 -6.19
N LYS A 207 15.18 -36.77 -4.85
CA LYS A 207 14.04 -37.01 -3.95
C LYS A 207 13.00 -35.90 -4.05
N LEU A 208 13.45 -34.64 -4.00
CA LEU A 208 12.57 -33.47 -4.06
C LEU A 208 11.85 -33.34 -5.41
N LEU A 209 12.54 -33.59 -6.54
CA LEU A 209 11.93 -33.62 -7.87
C LEU A 209 10.93 -34.77 -8.06
N THR A 210 11.07 -35.87 -7.31
CA THR A 210 10.04 -36.93 -7.25
C THR A 210 8.84 -36.46 -6.42
N ALA A 211 9.06 -35.97 -5.20
CA ALA A 211 8.01 -35.48 -4.30
C ALA A 211 7.18 -34.34 -4.89
N LEU A 212 7.79 -33.47 -5.72
CA LEU A 212 7.15 -32.35 -6.43
C LEU A 212 5.92 -32.76 -7.27
N ASN A 213 5.83 -34.02 -7.70
CA ASN A 213 4.68 -34.52 -8.48
C ASN A 213 3.44 -34.80 -7.63
N GLU A 214 3.63 -35.12 -6.34
CA GLU A 214 2.60 -35.60 -5.41
C GLU A 214 2.34 -34.63 -4.25
N CYS A 215 3.15 -33.56 -4.12
CA CYS A 215 2.92 -32.48 -3.16
C CYS A 215 1.67 -31.64 -3.48
N THR A 216 1.03 -31.11 -2.44
CA THR A 216 0.07 -30.01 -2.57
C THR A 216 0.75 -28.76 -3.11
N GLU A 217 -0.04 -27.81 -3.62
CA GLU A 217 0.41 -26.56 -4.23
C GLU A 217 1.43 -25.80 -3.37
N TRP A 218 1.10 -25.62 -2.08
CA TRP A 218 1.99 -25.05 -1.06
C TRP A 218 3.34 -25.78 -0.97
N GLY A 219 3.32 -27.11 -0.94
CA GLY A 219 4.54 -27.92 -0.88
C GLY A 219 5.35 -27.89 -2.18
N GLN A 220 4.70 -27.72 -3.33
CA GLN A 220 5.39 -27.52 -4.61
C GLN A 220 6.12 -26.17 -4.64
N VAL A 221 5.51 -25.10 -4.10
CA VAL A 221 6.18 -23.80 -3.94
C VAL A 221 7.41 -23.94 -3.02
N PHE A 222 7.25 -24.49 -1.81
CA PHE A 222 8.38 -24.67 -0.87
C PHE A 222 9.54 -25.49 -1.48
N ILE A 223 9.22 -26.55 -2.23
CA ILE A 223 10.25 -27.35 -2.93
C ILE A 223 10.90 -26.57 -4.07
N LEU A 224 10.14 -25.86 -4.91
CA LEU A 224 10.70 -25.07 -6.01
C LEU A 224 11.60 -23.92 -5.52
N ASP A 225 11.18 -23.22 -4.46
CA ASP A 225 11.93 -22.12 -3.88
C ASP A 225 13.18 -22.61 -3.12
N ALA A 226 13.11 -23.74 -2.40
CA ALA A 226 14.30 -24.38 -1.83
C ALA A 226 15.29 -24.83 -2.93
N LEU A 227 14.79 -25.52 -3.97
CA LEU A 227 15.60 -25.95 -5.11
C LEU A 227 16.18 -24.76 -5.89
N SER A 228 15.58 -23.56 -5.85
CA SER A 228 16.09 -22.35 -6.53
C SER A 228 17.46 -21.88 -6.00
N ARG A 229 17.91 -22.42 -4.86
CA ARG A 229 19.26 -22.23 -4.31
C ARG A 229 20.28 -23.23 -4.88
N TYR A 230 19.85 -24.32 -5.52
CA TYR A 230 20.72 -25.32 -6.12
C TYR A 230 21.22 -24.89 -7.50
N LYS A 231 22.55 -24.81 -7.65
CA LYS A 231 23.22 -24.60 -8.94
C LYS A 231 23.64 -25.96 -9.50
N ALA A 232 23.13 -26.31 -10.68
CA ALA A 232 23.46 -27.58 -11.34
C ALA A 232 24.96 -27.68 -11.66
N ALA A 233 25.51 -28.89 -11.51
CA ALA A 233 26.95 -29.12 -11.69
C ALA A 233 27.39 -29.16 -13.17
N ASP A 234 26.48 -29.55 -14.08
CA ASP A 234 26.70 -29.50 -15.52
C ASP A 234 25.43 -29.06 -16.29
N PRO A 235 25.54 -28.65 -17.57
CA PRO A 235 24.38 -28.24 -18.37
C PRO A 235 23.34 -29.34 -18.57
N ARG A 236 23.70 -30.63 -18.38
CA ARG A 236 22.79 -31.76 -18.54
C ARG A 236 21.94 -31.96 -17.30
N GLU A 237 22.48 -31.80 -16.11
CA GLU A 237 21.71 -31.74 -14.87
C GLU A 237 20.74 -30.54 -14.92
N ALA A 238 21.18 -29.38 -15.41
CA ALA A 238 20.32 -28.22 -15.65
C ALA A 238 19.15 -28.54 -16.62
N GLU A 239 19.43 -29.14 -17.78
CA GLU A 239 18.39 -29.59 -18.73
C GLU A 239 17.43 -30.61 -18.08
N ASN A 240 17.94 -31.60 -17.35
CA ASN A 240 17.12 -32.61 -16.65
C ASN A 240 16.21 -31.98 -15.57
N ILE A 241 16.71 -31.03 -14.78
CA ILE A 241 15.91 -30.30 -13.79
C ILE A 241 14.77 -29.54 -14.50
N VAL A 242 15.10 -28.83 -15.58
CA VAL A 242 14.12 -28.05 -16.35
C VAL A 242 13.05 -28.95 -17.00
N GLU A 243 13.40 -30.13 -17.49
CA GLU A 243 12.41 -31.09 -17.99
C GLU A 243 11.47 -31.60 -16.87
N ARG A 244 11.98 -31.85 -15.67
CA ARG A 244 11.18 -32.26 -14.50
C ARG A 244 10.27 -31.15 -13.97
N VAL A 245 10.70 -29.88 -14.07
CA VAL A 245 9.94 -28.71 -13.60
C VAL A 245 8.95 -28.22 -14.66
N THR A 246 9.21 -28.42 -15.96
CA THR A 246 8.34 -27.98 -17.08
C THR A 246 6.84 -28.27 -16.87
N PRO A 247 6.38 -29.43 -16.38
CA PRO A 247 4.95 -29.69 -16.14
C PRO A 247 4.28 -28.75 -15.13
N ARG A 248 5.04 -28.13 -14.21
CA ARG A 248 4.51 -27.17 -13.23
C ARG A 248 4.07 -25.84 -13.87
N LEU A 249 4.52 -25.54 -15.09
CA LEU A 249 4.07 -24.38 -15.87
C LEU A 249 2.58 -24.45 -16.26
N GLN A 250 1.93 -25.62 -16.18
CA GLN A 250 0.51 -25.81 -16.48
C GLN A 250 -0.37 -25.86 -15.21
N HIS A 251 0.18 -25.51 -14.05
CA HIS A 251 -0.53 -25.53 -12.77
C HIS A 251 -1.51 -24.34 -12.66
N ALA A 252 -2.67 -24.53 -12.03
CA ALA A 252 -3.67 -23.48 -11.87
C ALA A 252 -3.22 -22.37 -10.92
N ASN A 253 -2.54 -22.74 -9.83
CA ASN A 253 -2.00 -21.78 -8.86
C ASN A 253 -0.81 -20.99 -9.43
N CYS A 254 -0.97 -19.67 -9.44
CA CYS A 254 -0.02 -18.72 -10.02
C CYS A 254 1.32 -18.68 -9.29
N ALA A 255 1.37 -18.98 -7.99
CA ALA A 255 2.63 -19.07 -7.24
C ALA A 255 3.50 -20.23 -7.71
N VAL A 256 2.88 -21.40 -7.97
CA VAL A 256 3.58 -22.58 -8.53
C VAL A 256 4.14 -22.26 -9.91
N VAL A 257 3.38 -21.56 -10.76
CA VAL A 257 3.85 -21.14 -12.10
C VAL A 257 5.01 -20.15 -12.00
N LEU A 258 4.95 -19.14 -11.13
CA LEU A 258 6.03 -18.16 -10.97
C LEU A 258 7.30 -18.79 -10.37
N SER A 259 7.21 -19.63 -9.32
CA SER A 259 8.38 -20.35 -8.78
C SER A 259 8.94 -21.38 -9.76
N ALA A 260 8.12 -21.96 -10.66
CA ALA A 260 8.61 -22.79 -11.77
C ALA A 260 9.33 -21.97 -12.86
N VAL A 261 8.82 -20.77 -13.21
CA VAL A 261 9.49 -19.85 -14.15
C VAL A 261 10.82 -19.35 -13.60
N LYS A 262 10.87 -18.96 -12.31
CA LYS A 262 12.09 -18.62 -11.55
C LYS A 262 13.17 -19.70 -11.69
N MET A 263 12.82 -20.92 -11.31
CA MET A 263 13.67 -22.11 -11.42
C MET A 263 14.19 -22.30 -12.85
N ILE A 264 13.30 -22.26 -13.84
CA ILE A 264 13.68 -22.48 -15.25
C ILE A 264 14.61 -21.36 -15.75
N LEU A 265 14.37 -20.09 -15.38
CA LEU A 265 15.21 -18.96 -15.78
C LEU A 265 16.63 -19.04 -15.18
N GLN A 266 16.77 -19.46 -13.93
CA GLN A 266 18.08 -19.67 -13.28
C GLN A 266 18.87 -20.80 -13.96
N GLN A 267 18.27 -21.99 -14.13
CA GLN A 267 18.96 -23.11 -14.77
C GLN A 267 19.26 -22.83 -16.25
N MET A 268 18.45 -22.00 -16.94
CA MET A 268 18.69 -21.52 -18.30
C MET A 268 19.94 -20.63 -18.46
N GLU A 269 20.59 -20.20 -17.38
CA GLU A 269 21.89 -19.51 -17.48
C GLU A 269 23.07 -20.49 -17.65
N LEU A 270 22.89 -21.75 -17.24
CA LEU A 270 23.88 -22.83 -17.37
C LEU A 270 23.74 -23.61 -18.69
N ILE A 271 22.59 -23.51 -19.37
CA ILE A 271 22.30 -24.24 -20.61
C ILE A 271 22.99 -23.54 -21.80
N THR A 272 23.97 -24.21 -22.42
CA THR A 272 24.71 -23.66 -23.57
C THR A 272 23.96 -23.75 -24.91
N SER A 273 22.88 -24.53 -24.98
CA SER A 273 22.14 -24.79 -26.23
C SER A 273 21.11 -23.70 -26.53
N THR A 274 21.39 -22.87 -27.54
CA THR A 274 20.49 -21.78 -27.98
C THR A 274 19.13 -22.27 -28.47
N ASP A 275 19.05 -23.49 -28.99
CA ASP A 275 17.80 -24.07 -29.48
C ASP A 275 16.93 -24.61 -28.34
N VAL A 276 17.55 -25.16 -27.29
CA VAL A 276 16.87 -25.51 -26.04
C VAL A 276 16.33 -24.24 -25.38
N ILE A 277 17.16 -23.21 -25.20
CA ILE A 277 16.74 -21.89 -24.69
C ILE A 277 15.53 -21.34 -25.47
N ARG A 278 15.57 -21.37 -26.81
CA ARG A 278 14.46 -20.86 -27.65
C ARG A 278 13.18 -21.67 -27.48
N ASN A 279 13.29 -22.98 -27.28
CA ASN A 279 12.14 -23.85 -27.02
C ASN A 279 11.58 -23.69 -25.60
N LEU A 280 12.43 -23.39 -24.61
CA LEU A 280 11.99 -23.07 -23.24
C LEU A 280 11.24 -21.73 -23.18
N CYS A 281 11.73 -20.68 -23.84
CA CYS A 281 11.00 -19.42 -23.98
C CYS A 281 9.59 -19.64 -24.60
N LYS A 282 9.48 -20.47 -25.64
CA LYS A 282 8.19 -20.85 -26.25
C LYS A 282 7.27 -21.62 -25.30
N LYS A 283 7.82 -22.46 -24.40
CA LYS A 283 7.03 -23.19 -23.38
C LYS A 283 6.56 -22.26 -22.25
N MET A 284 7.32 -21.23 -21.89
CA MET A 284 7.00 -20.29 -20.82
C MET A 284 6.01 -19.19 -21.22
N ALA A 285 5.93 -18.81 -22.51
CA ALA A 285 5.07 -17.71 -22.94
C ALA A 285 3.54 -17.96 -22.70
N PRO A 286 2.94 -19.11 -23.05
CA PRO A 286 1.51 -19.34 -22.80
C PRO A 286 1.12 -19.36 -21.31
N PRO A 287 1.90 -19.97 -20.39
CA PRO A 287 1.71 -19.79 -18.95
C PRO A 287 1.69 -18.31 -18.51
N LEU A 288 2.70 -17.52 -18.91
CA LEU A 288 2.78 -16.10 -18.55
C LEU A 288 1.59 -15.29 -19.09
N VAL A 289 1.12 -15.59 -20.31
CA VAL A 289 -0.12 -15.02 -20.90
C VAL A 289 -1.37 -15.45 -20.12
N THR A 290 -1.41 -16.68 -19.60
CA THR A 290 -2.54 -17.21 -18.82
C THR A 290 -2.68 -16.47 -17.48
N LEU A 291 -1.57 -16.13 -16.81
CA LEU A 291 -1.58 -15.30 -15.59
C LEU A 291 -2.25 -13.93 -15.80
N LEU A 292 -2.18 -13.37 -17.01
CA LEU A 292 -2.80 -12.09 -17.39
C LEU A 292 -4.33 -12.20 -17.64
N SER A 293 -4.91 -13.38 -17.42
CA SER A 293 -6.36 -13.64 -17.46
C SER A 293 -6.97 -13.93 -16.09
N ALA A 294 -6.17 -13.87 -15.01
CA ALA A 294 -6.60 -14.05 -13.63
C ALA A 294 -7.23 -12.77 -13.03
N GLU A 295 -7.45 -12.75 -11.71
CA GLU A 295 -7.96 -11.58 -10.98
C GLU A 295 -6.95 -10.40 -10.98
N PRO A 296 -7.37 -9.12 -10.91
CA PRO A 296 -6.52 -7.98 -11.21
C PRO A 296 -5.25 -7.85 -10.36
N GLU A 297 -5.29 -8.28 -9.11
CA GLU A 297 -4.15 -8.37 -8.19
C GLU A 297 -3.13 -9.44 -8.63
N ILE A 298 -3.60 -10.57 -9.14
CA ILE A 298 -2.77 -11.63 -9.72
C ILE A 298 -2.18 -11.14 -11.04
N GLN A 299 -2.99 -10.47 -11.88
CA GLN A 299 -2.49 -9.83 -13.11
C GLN A 299 -1.40 -8.81 -12.79
N TYR A 300 -1.55 -7.98 -11.77
CA TYR A 300 -0.54 -7.00 -11.37
C TYR A 300 0.76 -7.69 -10.92
N VAL A 301 0.70 -8.69 -10.03
CA VAL A 301 1.88 -9.47 -9.63
C VAL A 301 2.55 -10.14 -10.84
N ALA A 302 1.76 -10.70 -11.76
CA ALA A 302 2.27 -11.30 -12.99
C ALA A 302 2.95 -10.27 -13.91
N LEU A 303 2.33 -9.11 -14.15
CA LEU A 303 2.90 -8.01 -14.94
C LEU A 303 4.22 -7.52 -14.34
N ARG A 304 4.27 -7.27 -13.02
CA ARG A 304 5.49 -6.81 -12.33
C ARG A 304 6.65 -7.81 -12.46
N ASN A 305 6.37 -9.12 -12.44
CA ASN A 305 7.39 -10.15 -12.71
C ASN A 305 7.72 -10.26 -14.21
N ILE A 306 6.74 -10.20 -15.11
CA ILE A 306 6.96 -10.19 -16.57
C ILE A 306 7.83 -9.00 -17.01
N ASN A 307 7.68 -7.84 -16.37
CA ASN A 307 8.49 -6.64 -16.60
C ASN A 307 9.99 -6.89 -16.34
N LEU A 308 10.35 -7.74 -15.36
CA LEU A 308 11.72 -8.20 -15.13
C LEU A 308 12.17 -9.23 -16.18
N ILE A 309 11.34 -10.24 -16.43
CA ILE A 309 11.64 -11.33 -17.37
C ILE A 309 11.87 -10.80 -18.79
N VAL A 310 11.08 -9.80 -19.22
CA VAL A 310 11.21 -9.14 -20.53
C VAL A 310 12.48 -8.29 -20.62
N GLN A 311 12.99 -7.70 -19.52
CA GLN A 311 14.27 -7.00 -19.53
C GLN A 311 15.45 -7.96 -19.78
N LYS A 312 15.49 -9.11 -19.10
CA LYS A 312 16.55 -10.12 -19.29
C LYS A 312 16.40 -10.92 -20.59
N ARG A 313 15.17 -11.18 -21.05
CA ARG A 313 14.86 -11.99 -22.24
C ARG A 313 13.79 -11.33 -23.15
N PRO A 314 14.09 -10.21 -23.85
CA PRO A 314 13.09 -9.45 -24.62
C PRO A 314 12.29 -10.23 -25.67
N THR A 315 12.85 -11.32 -26.20
CA THR A 315 12.20 -12.14 -27.23
C THR A 315 11.11 -13.08 -26.71
N ILE A 316 10.94 -13.24 -25.39
CA ILE A 316 10.05 -14.27 -24.82
C ILE A 316 8.57 -14.08 -25.18
N LEU A 317 8.09 -12.84 -25.22
CA LEU A 317 6.68 -12.47 -25.44
C LEU A 317 6.48 -11.60 -26.70
N ALA A 318 7.49 -11.52 -27.58
CA ALA A 318 7.50 -10.64 -28.75
C ALA A 318 6.38 -10.91 -29.78
N HIS A 319 5.73 -12.09 -29.72
CA HIS A 319 4.56 -12.44 -30.55
C HIS A 319 3.22 -12.14 -29.86
N GLU A 320 3.19 -12.01 -28.54
CA GLU A 320 1.97 -11.98 -27.71
C GLU A 320 1.57 -10.55 -27.29
N ILE A 321 2.07 -9.52 -28.00
CA ILE A 321 1.93 -8.11 -27.60
C ILE A 321 0.46 -7.67 -27.39
N LYS A 322 -0.49 -8.29 -28.10
CA LYS A 322 -1.94 -8.02 -27.98
C LYS A 322 -2.53 -8.38 -26.62
N VAL A 323 -1.90 -9.27 -25.85
CA VAL A 323 -2.33 -9.63 -24.49
C VAL A 323 -2.13 -8.45 -23.52
N PHE A 324 -1.17 -7.58 -23.83
CA PHE A 324 -0.85 -6.38 -23.05
C PHE A 324 -1.71 -5.18 -23.42
N PHE A 325 -2.59 -5.27 -24.42
CA PHE A 325 -3.51 -4.17 -24.73
C PHE A 325 -4.48 -3.96 -23.55
N CYS A 326 -4.80 -2.70 -23.26
CA CYS A 326 -5.61 -2.29 -22.12
C CYS A 326 -7.10 -2.51 -22.42
N LYS A 327 -7.80 -3.20 -21.51
CA LYS A 327 -9.26 -3.36 -21.57
C LYS A 327 -9.92 -2.21 -20.80
N TYR A 328 -11.14 -1.85 -21.19
CA TYR A 328 -11.94 -0.84 -20.48
C TYR A 328 -12.12 -1.15 -18.98
N ASN A 329 -12.18 -2.44 -18.62
CA ASN A 329 -12.35 -2.90 -17.24
C ASN A 329 -11.03 -3.20 -16.49
N ASP A 330 -9.86 -2.97 -17.10
CA ASP A 330 -8.57 -3.13 -16.41
C ASP A 330 -8.35 -1.95 -15.44
N PRO A 331 -8.02 -2.18 -14.16
CA PRO A 331 -7.69 -1.10 -13.22
C PRO A 331 -6.48 -0.28 -13.67
N ILE A 332 -6.44 1.00 -13.27
CA ILE A 332 -5.37 1.96 -13.62
C ILE A 332 -3.95 1.41 -13.43
N TYR A 333 -3.68 0.73 -12.31
CA TYR A 333 -2.35 0.15 -12.03
C TYR A 333 -2.00 -1.06 -12.92
N VAL A 334 -3.00 -1.78 -13.43
CA VAL A 334 -2.82 -2.84 -14.45
C VAL A 334 -2.52 -2.22 -15.81
N LYS A 335 -3.26 -1.15 -16.20
CA LYS A 335 -3.02 -0.41 -17.45
C LYS A 335 -1.60 0.19 -17.49
N MET A 336 -1.13 0.76 -16.38
CA MET A 336 0.21 1.36 -16.29
C MET A 336 1.35 0.34 -16.52
N GLU A 337 1.30 -0.84 -15.90
CA GLU A 337 2.31 -1.89 -16.14
C GLU A 337 2.21 -2.50 -17.53
N LYS A 338 0.99 -2.68 -18.04
CA LYS A 338 0.75 -3.10 -19.44
C LYS A 338 1.43 -2.15 -20.43
N LEU A 339 1.25 -0.85 -20.24
CA LEU A 339 1.85 0.21 -21.07
C LEU A 339 3.39 0.12 -21.09
N GLU A 340 4.03 -0.01 -19.91
CA GLU A 340 5.49 -0.15 -19.80
C GLU A 340 6.02 -1.42 -20.48
N ILE A 341 5.27 -2.53 -20.40
CA ILE A 341 5.63 -3.78 -21.10
C ILE A 341 5.40 -3.64 -22.61
N MET A 342 4.37 -2.92 -23.06
CA MET A 342 4.17 -2.61 -24.49
C MET A 342 5.35 -1.79 -25.06
N ILE A 343 5.84 -0.77 -24.34
CA ILE A 343 7.05 0.00 -24.74
C ILE A 343 8.26 -0.94 -24.86
N LYS A 344 8.46 -1.84 -23.87
CA LYS A 344 9.58 -2.81 -23.88
C LYS A 344 9.47 -3.81 -25.04
N LEU A 345 8.27 -4.33 -25.36
CA LEU A 345 8.00 -5.25 -26.48
C LEU A 345 7.82 -4.58 -27.86
N ALA A 346 7.80 -3.24 -27.94
CA ALA A 346 7.67 -2.51 -29.20
C ALA A 346 8.88 -2.72 -30.12
N SER A 347 8.62 -2.95 -31.41
CA SER A 347 9.60 -3.23 -32.47
C SER A 347 9.07 -2.78 -33.83
N ASP A 348 9.94 -2.68 -34.85
CA ASP A 348 9.56 -2.29 -36.23
C ASP A 348 8.40 -3.10 -36.84
N ARG A 349 8.13 -4.30 -36.33
CA ARG A 349 7.09 -5.22 -36.84
C ARG A 349 5.71 -5.01 -36.23
N ASN A 350 5.62 -4.41 -35.04
CA ASN A 350 4.38 -4.28 -34.28
C ASN A 350 4.03 -2.81 -33.94
N ILE A 351 4.95 -1.87 -34.20
CA ILE A 351 4.82 -0.47 -33.78
C ILE A 351 3.56 0.22 -34.32
N ASP A 352 3.09 -0.07 -35.54
CA ASP A 352 1.85 0.53 -36.07
C ASP A 352 0.60 0.13 -35.27
N GLN A 353 0.58 -1.08 -34.72
CA GLN A 353 -0.52 -1.53 -33.84
C GLN A 353 -0.38 -0.88 -32.46
N VAL A 354 0.84 -0.79 -31.92
CA VAL A 354 1.14 -0.15 -30.63
C VAL A 354 0.81 1.35 -30.65
N LEU A 355 1.12 2.07 -31.73
CA LEU A 355 0.82 3.50 -31.86
C LEU A 355 -0.68 3.77 -32.05
N LEU A 356 -1.42 2.87 -32.70
CA LEU A 356 -2.87 2.99 -32.81
C LEU A 356 -3.54 2.86 -31.43
N GLU A 357 -3.14 1.84 -30.65
CA GLU A 357 -3.59 1.64 -29.26
C GLU A 357 -3.19 2.83 -28.36
N PHE A 358 -1.92 3.26 -28.39
CA PHE A 358 -1.46 4.41 -27.59
C PHE A 358 -2.18 5.72 -27.96
N LYS A 359 -2.57 5.90 -29.22
CA LYS A 359 -3.39 7.05 -29.65
C LYS A 359 -4.80 7.00 -29.06
N GLU A 360 -5.41 5.82 -28.99
CA GLU A 360 -6.72 5.64 -28.34
C GLU A 360 -6.61 5.86 -26.82
N TYR A 361 -5.56 5.33 -26.18
CA TYR A 361 -5.29 5.52 -24.75
C TYR A 361 -5.02 6.99 -24.41
N ALA A 362 -4.42 7.77 -25.32
CA ALA A 362 -4.24 9.21 -25.20
C ALA A 362 -5.56 10.03 -25.35
N THR A 363 -6.70 9.35 -25.53
CA THR A 363 -8.05 9.93 -25.53
C THR A 363 -8.98 9.35 -24.46
N GLU A 364 -8.43 8.58 -23.50
CA GLU A 364 -9.18 8.16 -22.30
C GLU A 364 -9.48 9.34 -21.35
N VAL A 365 -10.29 9.08 -20.31
CA VAL A 365 -10.72 10.08 -19.31
C VAL A 365 -9.69 10.28 -18.18
N ASP A 366 -8.82 9.29 -17.95
CA ASP A 366 -7.83 9.33 -16.87
C ASP A 366 -6.58 10.11 -17.29
N VAL A 367 -6.37 11.28 -16.67
CA VAL A 367 -5.32 12.24 -17.04
C VAL A 367 -3.91 11.65 -16.87
N ASP A 368 -3.68 10.87 -15.81
CA ASP A 368 -2.38 10.26 -15.54
C ASP A 368 -2.06 9.17 -16.57
N PHE A 369 -3.05 8.34 -16.93
CA PHE A 369 -2.91 7.33 -17.97
C PHE A 369 -2.68 7.96 -19.35
N VAL A 370 -3.45 8.99 -19.70
CA VAL A 370 -3.30 9.73 -20.98
C VAL A 370 -1.89 10.31 -21.10
N ARG A 371 -1.38 11.00 -20.07
CA ARG A 371 0.00 11.51 -20.05
C ARG A 371 1.02 10.40 -20.23
N ARG A 372 0.85 9.28 -19.54
CA ARG A 372 1.75 8.12 -19.67
C ARG A 372 1.69 7.52 -21.07
N ALA A 373 0.53 7.46 -21.72
CA ALA A 373 0.38 7.02 -23.12
C ALA A 373 1.08 7.98 -24.10
N VAL A 374 0.96 9.31 -23.90
CA VAL A 374 1.70 10.32 -24.67
C VAL A 374 3.22 10.15 -24.49
N ARG A 375 3.70 9.96 -23.25
CA ARG A 375 5.12 9.64 -22.97
C ARG A 375 5.54 8.32 -23.63
N ALA A 376 4.68 7.32 -23.68
CA ALA A 376 4.94 6.03 -24.32
C ALA A 376 5.15 6.17 -25.84
N ILE A 377 4.37 7.01 -26.53
CA ILE A 377 4.60 7.37 -27.94
C ILE A 377 5.97 8.02 -28.10
N GLY A 378 6.34 8.93 -27.20
CA GLY A 378 7.66 9.57 -27.16
C GLY A 378 8.83 8.60 -26.99
N ARG A 379 8.73 7.69 -26.02
CA ARG A 379 9.75 6.67 -25.76
C ARG A 379 9.88 5.69 -26.93
N CYS A 380 8.78 5.33 -27.59
CA CYS A 380 8.81 4.59 -28.85
C CYS A 380 9.57 5.33 -29.97
N ALA A 381 9.42 6.65 -30.11
CA ALA A 381 10.17 7.45 -31.09
C ALA A 381 11.68 7.49 -30.80
N ILE A 382 12.06 7.58 -29.51
CA ILE A 382 13.46 7.61 -29.06
C ILE A 382 14.12 6.22 -29.23
N LYS A 383 13.37 5.14 -28.94
CA LYS A 383 13.80 3.74 -29.05
C LYS A 383 13.89 3.24 -30.50
N LEU A 384 12.97 3.66 -31.37
CA LEU A 384 12.82 3.16 -32.74
C LEU A 384 12.86 4.32 -33.75
N GLU A 385 14.03 4.58 -34.32
CA GLU A 385 14.26 5.63 -35.33
C GLU A 385 13.26 5.58 -36.49
N ARG A 386 12.99 4.38 -37.03
CA ARG A 386 12.00 4.14 -38.10
C ARG A 386 10.56 4.41 -37.70
N ALA A 387 10.28 4.59 -36.41
CA ALA A 387 8.96 4.96 -35.89
C ALA A 387 8.83 6.46 -35.62
N ALA A 388 9.94 7.22 -35.48
CA ALA A 388 9.92 8.59 -34.99
C ALA A 388 8.96 9.50 -35.79
N GLU A 389 9.05 9.52 -37.12
CA GLU A 389 8.14 10.27 -38.00
C GLU A 389 6.65 9.93 -37.80
N ARG A 390 6.33 8.65 -37.56
CA ARG A 390 4.96 8.17 -37.28
C ARG A 390 4.49 8.59 -35.89
N CYS A 391 5.34 8.43 -34.87
CA CYS A 391 5.07 8.90 -33.51
C CYS A 391 4.80 10.41 -33.47
N ILE A 392 5.63 11.19 -34.16
CA ILE A 392 5.53 12.64 -34.31
C ILE A 392 4.22 13.03 -35.01
N SER A 393 3.85 12.31 -36.07
CA SER A 393 2.57 12.51 -36.76
C SER A 393 1.36 12.30 -35.83
N VAL A 394 1.39 11.28 -34.97
CA VAL A 394 0.36 11.04 -33.94
C VAL A 394 0.35 12.15 -32.89
N LEU A 395 1.52 12.60 -32.41
CA LEU A 395 1.61 13.71 -31.44
C LEU A 395 1.06 15.02 -32.01
N LEU A 396 1.33 15.32 -33.29
CA LEU A 396 0.72 16.45 -34.02
C LEU A 396 -0.80 16.34 -34.11
N GLU A 397 -1.35 15.15 -34.32
CA GLU A 397 -2.80 14.93 -34.34
C GLU A 397 -3.41 15.12 -32.95
N LEU A 398 -2.76 14.62 -31.89
CA LEU A 398 -3.19 14.80 -30.49
C LEU A 398 -3.17 16.28 -30.06
N ILE A 399 -2.14 17.04 -30.43
CA ILE A 399 -2.06 18.49 -30.19
C ILE A 399 -3.24 19.23 -30.85
N LYS A 400 -3.65 18.82 -32.06
CA LYS A 400 -4.79 19.41 -32.79
C LYS A 400 -6.16 19.14 -32.14
N ILE A 401 -6.26 18.22 -31.18
CA ILE A 401 -7.48 18.02 -30.38
C ILE A 401 -7.65 19.17 -29.34
N LYS A 402 -6.57 19.92 -29.05
CA LYS A 402 -6.54 21.06 -28.11
C LYS A 402 -7.01 20.71 -26.68
N VAL A 403 -6.58 19.56 -26.16
CA VAL A 403 -6.73 19.19 -24.75
C VAL A 403 -5.45 19.55 -24.00
N ASN A 404 -5.50 20.56 -23.12
CA ASN A 404 -4.31 21.20 -22.53
C ASN A 404 -3.25 20.21 -22.00
N TYR A 405 -3.63 19.27 -21.12
CA TYR A 405 -2.68 18.31 -20.54
C TYR A 405 -2.09 17.33 -21.56
N VAL A 406 -2.76 17.07 -22.69
CA VAL A 406 -2.24 16.27 -23.81
C VAL A 406 -1.23 17.08 -24.62
N VAL A 407 -1.56 18.34 -24.92
CA VAL A 407 -0.68 19.29 -25.62
C VAL A 407 0.62 19.48 -24.85
N GLN A 408 0.52 19.70 -23.53
CA GLN A 408 1.65 19.92 -22.64
C GLN A 408 2.59 18.71 -22.56
N GLU A 409 2.08 17.50 -22.29
CA GLU A 409 2.92 16.29 -22.29
C GLU A 409 3.51 16.01 -23.68
N ALA A 410 2.77 16.30 -24.76
CA ALA A 410 3.28 16.16 -26.12
C ALA A 410 4.45 17.13 -26.41
N ILE A 411 4.44 18.36 -25.88
CA ILE A 411 5.56 19.31 -25.98
C ILE A 411 6.78 18.81 -25.20
N ILE A 412 6.57 18.29 -23.98
CA ILE A 412 7.63 17.69 -23.16
C ILE A 412 8.29 16.52 -23.91
N VAL A 413 7.47 15.67 -24.55
CA VAL A 413 7.91 14.56 -25.40
C VAL A 413 8.64 15.04 -26.65
N ILE A 414 8.12 16.04 -27.37
CA ILE A 414 8.72 16.52 -28.62
C ILE A 414 10.08 17.18 -28.36
N LYS A 415 10.27 17.87 -27.23
CA LYS A 415 11.59 18.31 -26.75
C LYS A 415 12.58 17.13 -26.69
N ASP A 416 12.20 16.03 -26.05
CA ASP A 416 13.07 14.86 -25.94
C ASP A 416 13.32 14.17 -27.30
N ILE A 417 12.32 14.14 -28.20
CA ILE A 417 12.51 13.70 -29.59
C ILE A 417 13.48 14.63 -30.35
N PHE A 418 13.40 15.95 -30.19
CA PHE A 418 14.34 16.91 -30.79
C PHE A 418 15.76 16.78 -30.22
N ARG A 419 15.92 16.34 -28.97
CA ARG A 419 17.21 15.98 -28.35
C ARG A 419 17.77 14.64 -28.84
N ARG A 420 16.94 13.82 -29.49
CA ARG A 420 17.35 12.56 -30.17
C ARG A 420 17.65 12.78 -31.66
N TYR A 421 16.84 13.60 -32.33
CA TYR A 421 16.89 13.87 -33.78
C TYR A 421 16.89 15.40 -34.04
N PRO A 422 18.00 16.11 -33.74
CA PRO A 422 18.09 17.55 -33.93
C PRO A 422 17.91 17.95 -35.40
N ASN A 423 17.37 19.16 -35.64
CA ASN A 423 17.19 19.77 -36.97
C ASN A 423 16.40 18.93 -38.00
N THR A 424 15.75 17.85 -37.58
CA THR A 424 15.10 16.88 -38.48
C THR A 424 13.61 17.18 -38.69
N TYR A 425 12.96 17.76 -37.67
CA TYR A 425 11.50 17.93 -37.61
C TYR A 425 11.08 19.39 -37.34
N GLU A 426 11.89 20.36 -37.81
CA GLU A 426 11.74 21.81 -37.55
C GLU A 426 10.36 22.38 -37.96
N SER A 427 9.71 21.82 -38.98
CA SER A 427 8.41 22.28 -39.51
C SER A 427 7.25 22.24 -38.50
N ILE A 428 7.45 21.59 -37.36
CA ILE A 428 6.46 21.40 -36.28
C ILE A 428 6.45 22.59 -35.32
N ILE A 429 7.56 23.32 -35.23
CA ILE A 429 7.78 24.37 -34.22
C ILE A 429 6.71 25.45 -34.29
N ALA A 430 6.24 25.83 -35.48
CA ALA A 430 5.15 26.79 -35.66
C ALA A 430 3.85 26.36 -34.93
N THR A 431 3.43 25.11 -35.11
CA THR A 431 2.23 24.54 -34.46
C THR A 431 2.40 24.37 -32.93
N LEU A 432 3.64 24.24 -32.45
CA LEU A 432 3.93 24.29 -31.02
C LEU A 432 3.78 25.71 -30.47
N CYS A 433 4.31 26.73 -31.16
CA CYS A 433 4.17 28.14 -30.79
C CYS A 433 2.69 28.59 -30.82
N GLU A 434 1.88 28.11 -31.77
CA GLU A 434 0.41 28.32 -31.79
C GLU A 434 -0.33 27.79 -30.55
N SER A 435 0.34 27.02 -29.68
CA SER A 435 -0.24 26.39 -28.49
C SER A 435 0.26 27.00 -27.17
N LEU A 436 1.07 28.07 -27.20
CA LEU A 436 1.68 28.71 -26.03
C LEU A 436 0.68 29.11 -24.93
N ASP A 437 -0.46 29.66 -25.30
CA ASP A 437 -1.53 30.12 -24.38
C ASP A 437 -2.14 28.99 -23.51
N THR A 438 -1.81 27.72 -23.81
CA THR A 438 -2.37 26.54 -23.13
C THR A 438 -1.41 25.92 -22.09
N LEU A 439 -0.27 26.53 -21.82
CA LEU A 439 0.80 25.97 -20.96
C LEU A 439 0.75 26.51 -19.52
N ASP A 440 0.10 25.79 -18.61
CA ASP A 440 0.17 26.05 -17.17
C ASP A 440 1.30 25.28 -16.46
N GLU A 441 1.63 24.04 -16.89
CA GLU A 441 2.63 23.23 -16.18
C GLU A 441 4.10 23.66 -16.34
N PRO A 442 4.92 23.63 -15.26
CA PRO A 442 6.32 24.03 -15.29
C PRO A 442 7.22 23.20 -16.21
N GLU A 443 7.06 21.87 -16.28
CA GLU A 443 7.87 21.05 -17.21
C GLU A 443 7.49 21.35 -18.67
N ALA A 444 6.22 21.63 -18.97
CA ALA A 444 5.76 21.99 -20.31
C ALA A 444 6.25 23.37 -20.73
N LYS A 445 6.09 24.41 -19.88
CA LYS A 445 6.66 25.74 -20.09
C LYS A 445 8.17 25.67 -20.31
N ALA A 446 8.91 25.02 -19.41
CA ALA A 446 10.36 24.86 -19.55
C ALA A 446 10.74 24.08 -20.83
N SER A 447 9.96 23.08 -21.22
CA SER A 447 10.19 22.33 -22.47
C SER A 447 9.96 23.20 -23.71
N MET A 448 8.95 24.06 -23.73
CA MET A 448 8.72 25.02 -24.81
C MET A 448 9.82 26.09 -24.88
N ILE A 449 10.17 26.69 -23.74
CA ILE A 449 11.24 27.68 -23.63
C ILE A 449 12.60 27.08 -24.08
N TRP A 450 12.84 25.80 -23.82
CA TRP A 450 13.98 25.08 -24.39
C TRP A 450 13.91 25.02 -25.93
N ILE A 451 12.77 24.67 -26.53
CA ILE A 451 12.60 24.63 -27.99
C ILE A 451 12.86 26.02 -28.58
N ILE A 452 12.31 27.09 -28.00
CA ILE A 452 12.50 28.46 -28.50
C ILE A 452 13.97 28.87 -28.43
N GLY A 453 14.66 28.63 -27.32
CA GLY A 453 16.10 28.93 -27.18
C GLY A 453 17.01 28.04 -28.05
N GLU A 454 16.62 26.79 -28.34
CA GLU A 454 17.38 25.90 -29.21
C GLU A 454 17.22 26.26 -30.69
N TYR A 455 16.00 26.60 -31.13
CA TYR A 455 15.68 26.91 -32.52
C TYR A 455 15.50 28.42 -32.80
N ALA A 456 16.06 29.30 -31.96
CA ALA A 456 15.98 30.76 -32.07
C ALA A 456 16.46 31.36 -33.41
N GLU A 457 17.29 30.64 -34.17
CA GLU A 457 17.73 31.02 -35.53
C GLU A 457 16.66 30.74 -36.61
N ARG A 458 15.68 29.87 -36.32
CA ARG A 458 14.59 29.46 -37.22
C ARG A 458 13.26 30.12 -36.88
N ILE A 459 13.05 30.44 -35.61
CA ILE A 459 11.88 31.14 -35.11
C ILE A 459 12.16 32.63 -35.27
N ASP A 460 11.45 33.33 -36.15
CA ASP A 460 11.71 34.74 -36.41
C ASP A 460 11.47 35.60 -35.16
N ASN A 461 10.27 35.50 -34.57
CA ASN A 461 9.84 36.23 -33.38
C ASN A 461 10.20 35.55 -32.04
N ALA A 462 11.37 34.91 -31.97
CA ALA A 462 11.84 34.21 -30.77
C ALA A 462 12.08 35.14 -29.56
N ASP A 463 12.26 36.44 -29.82
CA ASP A 463 12.29 37.52 -28.84
C ASP A 463 10.90 37.78 -28.25
N GLU A 464 9.90 38.12 -29.08
CA GLU A 464 8.51 38.34 -28.61
C GLU A 464 7.97 37.17 -27.76
N LEU A 465 8.26 35.93 -28.19
CA LEU A 465 7.79 34.72 -27.51
C LEU A 465 8.52 34.43 -26.19
N LEU A 466 9.76 34.88 -26.00
CA LEU A 466 10.46 34.75 -24.72
C LEU A 466 10.23 35.96 -23.80
N GLU A 467 9.89 37.13 -24.34
CA GLU A 467 9.56 38.33 -23.57
C GLU A 467 8.29 38.13 -22.73
N SER A 468 7.25 37.49 -23.30
CA SER A 468 6.02 37.17 -22.56
C SER A 468 6.24 36.24 -21.34
N PHE A 469 7.24 35.35 -21.38
CA PHE A 469 7.64 34.55 -20.21
C PHE A 469 8.56 35.31 -19.24
N LEU A 470 9.21 36.40 -19.68
CA LEU A 470 10.04 37.24 -18.80
C LEU A 470 9.19 38.19 -17.95
N GLU A 471 8.00 38.59 -18.43
CA GLU A 471 7.05 39.39 -17.65
C GLU A 471 6.63 38.69 -16.34
N SER A 472 6.42 37.36 -16.37
CA SER A 472 6.08 36.56 -15.18
C SER A 472 7.29 35.98 -14.42
N PHE A 473 8.53 36.31 -14.79
CA PHE A 473 9.74 35.62 -14.30
C PHE A 473 9.80 35.42 -12.76
N PRO A 474 9.47 36.40 -11.90
CA PRO A 474 9.54 36.22 -10.44
C PRO A 474 8.46 35.28 -9.88
N GLU A 475 7.35 35.08 -10.62
CA GLU A 475 6.23 34.22 -10.24
C GLU A 475 6.39 32.77 -10.74
N GLU A 476 7.20 32.55 -11.79
CA GLU A 476 7.46 31.23 -12.35
C GLU A 476 8.37 30.35 -11.46
N PRO A 477 8.17 29.02 -11.42
CA PRO A 477 9.03 28.13 -10.64
C PRO A 477 10.48 28.09 -11.13
N ALA A 478 11.41 27.80 -10.22
CA ALA A 478 12.86 27.80 -10.49
C ALA A 478 13.31 26.99 -11.72
N GLN A 479 12.64 25.89 -12.05
CA GLN A 479 12.90 25.11 -13.27
C GLN A 479 12.63 25.92 -14.55
N VAL A 480 11.57 26.72 -14.57
CA VAL A 480 11.22 27.62 -15.67
C VAL A 480 12.21 28.78 -15.71
N GLN A 481 12.49 29.42 -14.56
CA GLN A 481 13.48 30.52 -14.45
C GLN A 481 14.87 30.13 -14.96
N LEU A 482 15.40 28.96 -14.55
CA LEU A 482 16.69 28.43 -15.01
C LEU A 482 16.74 28.18 -16.52
N GLN A 483 15.64 27.67 -17.08
CA GLN A 483 15.53 27.36 -18.50
C GLN A 483 15.30 28.63 -19.34
N LEU A 484 14.61 29.62 -18.81
CA LEU A 484 14.37 30.92 -19.43
C LEU A 484 15.66 31.75 -19.47
N LEU A 485 16.37 31.88 -18.34
CA LEU A 485 17.73 32.44 -18.28
C LEU A 485 18.66 31.81 -19.33
N THR A 486 18.62 30.48 -19.46
CA THR A 486 19.42 29.76 -20.45
C THR A 486 18.94 29.99 -21.90
N ALA A 487 17.64 30.14 -22.14
CA ALA A 487 17.08 30.42 -23.45
C ALA A 487 17.38 31.85 -23.93
N THR A 488 17.27 32.86 -23.07
CA THR A 488 17.61 34.25 -23.37
C THR A 488 19.10 34.41 -23.68
N VAL A 489 19.99 33.72 -22.94
CA VAL A 489 21.43 33.69 -23.23
C VAL A 489 21.71 33.05 -24.60
N LYS A 490 21.04 31.95 -24.94
CA LYS A 490 21.14 31.36 -26.29
C LYS A 490 20.60 32.28 -27.39
N LEU A 491 19.47 32.94 -27.16
CA LEU A 491 18.88 33.88 -28.12
C LEU A 491 19.88 34.99 -28.47
N PHE A 492 20.51 35.61 -27.48
CA PHE A 492 21.54 36.64 -27.69
C PHE A 492 22.79 36.12 -28.43
N LEU A 493 23.30 34.94 -28.06
CA LEU A 493 24.48 34.32 -28.71
C LEU A 493 24.23 33.93 -30.18
N LYS A 494 22.96 33.81 -30.59
CA LYS A 494 22.51 33.49 -31.95
C LYS A 494 22.06 34.73 -32.75
N LYS A 495 21.31 35.62 -32.09
CA LYS A 495 20.76 36.89 -32.59
C LYS A 495 21.20 38.04 -31.64
N PRO A 496 22.41 38.61 -31.82
CA PRO A 496 22.90 39.72 -31.01
C PRO A 496 22.28 41.07 -31.47
N THR A 497 20.97 41.19 -31.32
CA THR A 497 20.19 42.42 -31.59
C THR A 497 19.81 43.14 -30.29
N GLU A 498 19.34 44.39 -30.38
CA GLU A 498 19.07 45.24 -29.21
C GLU A 498 17.99 44.66 -28.26
N GLY A 499 16.99 43.95 -28.77
CA GLY A 499 15.95 43.27 -27.98
C GLY A 499 16.54 42.20 -27.05
N PRO A 500 17.13 41.12 -27.59
CA PRO A 500 17.85 40.11 -26.80
C PRO A 500 18.89 40.68 -25.82
N GLN A 501 19.55 41.79 -26.18
CA GLN A 501 20.49 42.48 -25.28
C GLN A 501 19.79 43.16 -24.08
N GLN A 502 18.58 43.69 -24.25
CA GLN A 502 17.74 44.21 -23.17
C GLN A 502 17.17 43.06 -22.32
N MET A 503 16.65 42.00 -22.97
CA MET A 503 16.13 40.81 -22.30
C MET A 503 17.18 40.14 -21.40
N ILE A 504 18.46 40.10 -21.82
CA ILE A 504 19.57 39.64 -20.97
C ILE A 504 19.73 40.50 -19.71
N GLN A 505 19.62 41.82 -19.81
CA GLN A 505 19.77 42.71 -18.65
C GLN A 505 18.62 42.51 -17.65
N VAL A 506 17.39 42.36 -18.15
CA VAL A 506 16.20 42.06 -17.32
C VAL A 506 16.35 40.70 -16.64
N VAL A 507 16.61 39.62 -17.38
CA VAL A 507 16.67 38.27 -16.80
C VAL A 507 17.83 38.10 -15.81
N LEU A 508 18.99 38.74 -16.07
CA LEU A 508 20.12 38.73 -15.13
C LEU A 508 19.83 39.55 -13.87
N ASN A 509 19.14 40.69 -13.99
CA ASN A 509 18.70 41.47 -12.83
C ASN A 509 17.75 40.65 -11.95
N ASN A 510 16.68 40.11 -12.53
CA ASN A 510 15.64 39.42 -11.77
C ASN A 510 16.19 38.11 -11.15
N ALA A 511 17.05 37.38 -11.88
CA ALA A 511 17.73 36.19 -11.36
C ALA A 511 18.76 36.46 -10.25
N THR A 512 19.35 37.67 -10.17
CA THR A 512 20.37 37.99 -9.16
C THR A 512 19.86 38.82 -7.98
N VAL A 513 18.89 39.70 -8.20
CA VAL A 513 18.35 40.64 -7.21
C VAL A 513 17.04 40.15 -6.61
N GLU A 514 16.11 39.66 -7.43
CA GLU A 514 14.73 39.37 -7.01
C GLU A 514 14.51 37.91 -6.60
N THR A 515 15.41 37.00 -7.00
CA THR A 515 15.24 35.55 -6.74
C THR A 515 16.15 35.06 -5.61
N ASP A 516 15.59 34.36 -4.63
CA ASP A 516 16.30 33.79 -3.48
C ASP A 516 17.05 32.47 -3.75
N ASN A 517 16.83 31.84 -4.90
CA ASN A 517 17.45 30.55 -5.25
C ASN A 517 18.97 30.72 -5.55
N PRO A 518 19.88 30.08 -4.78
CA PRO A 518 21.32 30.24 -4.98
C PRO A 518 21.83 29.68 -6.31
N ASP A 519 21.30 28.55 -6.82
CA ASP A 519 21.75 27.98 -8.10
C ASP A 519 21.41 28.90 -9.28
N LEU A 520 20.20 29.47 -9.29
CA LEU A 520 19.81 30.44 -10.31
C LEU A 520 20.69 31.69 -10.24
N ARG A 521 20.93 32.22 -9.04
CA ARG A 521 21.74 33.42 -8.80
C ARG A 521 23.20 33.22 -9.24
N ASP A 522 23.83 32.12 -8.84
CA ASP A 522 25.20 31.81 -9.24
C ASP A 522 25.31 31.48 -10.73
N ARG A 523 24.32 30.79 -11.32
CA ARG A 523 24.25 30.54 -12.76
C ARG A 523 24.08 31.83 -13.57
N ALA A 524 23.30 32.79 -13.07
CA ALA A 524 23.22 34.14 -13.65
C ALA A 524 24.56 34.89 -13.54
N TYR A 525 25.25 34.83 -12.40
CA TYR A 525 26.61 35.38 -12.28
C TYR A 525 27.63 34.70 -13.22
N ILE A 526 27.52 33.39 -13.44
CA ILE A 526 28.36 32.65 -14.40
C ILE A 526 28.08 33.13 -15.82
N TYR A 527 26.82 33.18 -16.26
CA TYR A 527 26.48 33.69 -17.59
C TYR A 527 26.91 35.16 -17.77
N TRP A 528 26.67 36.03 -16.79
CA TRP A 528 27.10 37.43 -16.87
C TRP A 528 28.63 37.56 -17.00
N ARG A 529 29.39 36.86 -16.17
CA ARG A 529 30.87 36.87 -16.23
C ARG A 529 31.39 36.30 -17.54
N LEU A 530 30.80 35.21 -18.03
CA LEU A 530 31.18 34.57 -19.29
C LEU A 530 30.94 35.52 -20.48
N LEU A 531 29.72 36.06 -20.61
CA LEU A 531 29.34 37.00 -21.66
C LEU A 531 30.10 38.34 -21.61
N SER A 532 30.53 38.81 -20.42
CA SER A 532 31.29 40.05 -20.27
C SER A 532 32.81 39.88 -20.38
N THR A 533 33.32 38.64 -20.30
CA THR A 533 34.74 38.33 -20.47
C THR A 533 35.06 37.94 -21.91
N ASP A 534 34.29 37.00 -22.49
CA ASP A 534 34.52 36.48 -23.84
C ASP A 534 33.21 35.90 -24.43
N PRO A 535 32.50 36.64 -25.30
CA PRO A 535 31.31 36.17 -25.98
C PRO A 535 31.51 34.99 -26.94
N GLU A 536 32.70 34.79 -27.51
CA GLU A 536 32.96 33.66 -28.42
C GLU A 536 33.23 32.39 -27.60
N ALA A 537 33.99 32.46 -26.50
CA ALA A 537 34.08 31.36 -25.55
C ALA A 537 32.72 31.04 -24.89
N ALA A 538 31.87 32.06 -24.68
CA ALA A 538 30.48 31.85 -24.25
C ALA A 538 29.67 31.04 -25.28
N LYS A 539 29.87 31.33 -26.57
CA LYS A 539 29.23 30.63 -27.69
C LYS A 539 29.69 29.18 -27.77
N ASP A 540 31.00 28.92 -27.75
CA ASP A 540 31.60 27.58 -27.79
C ASP A 540 31.12 26.70 -26.63
N VAL A 541 30.90 27.25 -25.44
CA VAL A 541 30.44 26.51 -24.26
C VAL A 541 28.91 26.33 -24.23
N VAL A 542 28.13 27.39 -24.53
CA VAL A 542 26.66 27.37 -24.35
C VAL A 542 25.93 26.77 -25.56
N LEU A 543 26.50 26.90 -26.76
CA LEU A 543 25.98 26.31 -28.01
C LEU A 543 26.66 24.99 -28.39
N ALA A 544 27.50 24.42 -27.50
CA ALA A 544 28.10 23.11 -27.68
C ALA A 544 27.06 22.02 -27.99
N GLU A 545 27.37 21.14 -28.96
CA GLU A 545 26.57 19.97 -29.26
C GLU A 545 26.49 19.04 -28.04
N LYS A 546 25.28 18.59 -27.71
CA LYS A 546 25.00 17.86 -26.47
C LYS A 546 24.87 16.37 -26.74
N PRO A 547 25.30 15.48 -25.81
CA PRO A 547 25.13 14.05 -25.96
C PRO A 547 23.69 13.65 -26.26
N VAL A 548 23.52 12.84 -27.30
CA VAL A 548 22.23 12.33 -27.79
C VAL A 548 21.60 11.42 -26.74
N ILE A 549 20.31 11.62 -26.45
CA ILE A 549 19.60 10.82 -25.41
C ILE A 549 19.25 9.40 -25.86
N THR A 550 18.98 8.53 -24.89
CA THR A 550 18.57 7.12 -25.05
C THR A 550 17.41 6.77 -24.09
N ASP A 551 16.60 5.76 -24.42
CA ASP A 551 15.49 5.31 -23.54
C ASP A 551 15.96 4.31 -22.47
N ASP A 552 16.81 4.80 -21.57
CA ASP A 552 17.28 4.04 -20.41
C ASP A 552 16.39 4.26 -19.16
N SER A 553 15.40 5.15 -19.29
CA SER A 553 14.48 5.67 -18.26
C SER A 553 13.96 4.64 -17.25
N ASN A 554 13.61 3.44 -17.72
CA ASN A 554 13.01 2.35 -16.95
C ASN A 554 13.75 1.00 -17.17
N GLN A 555 15.07 1.05 -17.40
CA GLN A 555 15.93 -0.13 -17.35
C GLN A 555 16.53 -0.26 -15.93
N LEU A 556 16.48 -1.45 -15.36
CA LEU A 556 17.15 -1.75 -14.09
C LEU A 556 18.64 -2.01 -14.33
N GLU A 557 19.48 -1.71 -13.33
CA GLU A 557 20.90 -2.11 -13.38
C GLU A 557 21.00 -3.64 -13.51
N PRO A 558 21.87 -4.19 -14.39
CA PRO A 558 21.96 -5.64 -14.60
C PRO A 558 22.20 -6.47 -13.33
N SER A 559 22.95 -5.95 -12.35
CA SER A 559 23.19 -6.59 -11.05
C SER A 559 21.89 -6.76 -10.24
N LEU A 560 21.16 -5.65 -10.04
CA LEU A 560 19.87 -5.60 -9.37
C LEU A 560 18.79 -6.38 -10.14
N LEU A 561 18.81 -6.36 -11.48
CA LEU A 561 17.92 -7.18 -12.29
C LEU A 561 18.14 -8.67 -12.01
N ASP A 562 19.39 -9.12 -11.97
CA ASP A 562 19.72 -10.53 -11.74
C ASP A 562 19.38 -10.98 -10.31
N GLU A 563 19.61 -10.12 -9.32
CA GLU A 563 19.11 -10.33 -7.95
C GLU A 563 17.57 -10.44 -7.92
N LEU A 564 16.85 -9.49 -8.51
CA LEU A 564 15.38 -9.47 -8.58
C LEU A 564 14.79 -10.67 -9.36
N LEU A 565 15.55 -11.25 -10.30
CA LEU A 565 15.18 -12.50 -10.97
C LEU A 565 15.30 -13.72 -10.05
N THR A 566 16.34 -13.78 -9.19
CA THR A 566 16.38 -14.80 -8.13
C THR A 566 15.28 -14.59 -7.08
N ASN A 567 14.81 -13.35 -6.93
CA ASN A 567 13.70 -12.98 -6.03
C ASN A 567 12.31 -12.97 -6.70
N ILE A 568 12.15 -13.57 -7.91
CA ILE A 568 10.81 -13.87 -8.48
C ILE A 568 9.94 -14.62 -7.46
N SER A 569 8.62 -14.44 -7.59
CA SER A 569 7.54 -14.88 -6.68
C SER A 569 7.57 -14.30 -5.26
N THR A 570 8.52 -13.42 -4.93
CA THR A 570 8.58 -12.69 -3.65
C THR A 570 8.07 -11.25 -3.74
N LEU A 571 7.92 -10.57 -2.59
CA LEU A 571 7.61 -9.14 -2.55
C LEU A 571 8.69 -8.27 -3.20
N SER A 572 9.96 -8.70 -3.19
CA SER A 572 11.08 -7.94 -3.77
C SER A 572 10.92 -7.77 -5.30
N SER A 573 10.58 -8.84 -6.03
CA SER A 573 10.32 -8.76 -7.47
C SER A 573 9.03 -8.03 -7.83
N VAL A 574 8.06 -7.92 -6.91
CA VAL A 574 6.85 -7.10 -7.10
C VAL A 574 7.17 -5.62 -6.89
N TYR A 575 7.94 -5.26 -5.87
CA TYR A 575 8.31 -3.86 -5.60
C TYR A 575 9.45 -3.32 -6.50
N HIS A 576 10.15 -4.19 -7.25
CA HIS A 576 11.41 -3.86 -7.96
C HIS A 576 12.45 -3.22 -7.04
N LYS A 577 12.60 -3.78 -5.83
CA LYS A 577 13.54 -3.31 -4.81
C LYS A 577 14.23 -4.49 -4.12
N PRO A 578 15.52 -4.38 -3.77
CA PRO A 578 16.22 -5.44 -3.04
C PRO A 578 15.65 -5.59 -1.62
N PRO A 579 15.68 -6.78 -0.99
CA PRO A 579 15.05 -7.04 0.31
C PRO A 579 15.47 -6.05 1.41
N GLU A 580 16.74 -5.64 1.44
CA GLU A 580 17.37 -4.77 2.43
C GLU A 580 16.77 -3.35 2.44
N ALA A 581 16.11 -2.96 1.35
CA ALA A 581 15.42 -1.68 1.24
C ALA A 581 14.16 -1.61 2.11
N PHE A 582 13.57 -2.76 2.50
CA PHE A 582 12.32 -2.83 3.27
C PHE A 582 12.32 -3.84 4.43
N VAL A 583 13.29 -4.75 4.52
CA VAL A 583 13.44 -5.71 5.62
C VAL A 583 14.46 -5.22 6.65
N THR A 584 13.97 -4.58 7.72
CA THR A 584 14.82 -3.98 8.78
C THR A 584 15.79 -4.98 9.44
N ARG A 585 15.43 -6.26 9.53
CA ARG A 585 16.26 -7.31 10.18
C ARG A 585 17.67 -7.42 9.58
N LEU A 586 17.80 -7.32 8.25
CA LEU A 586 19.08 -7.54 7.55
C LEU A 586 20.14 -6.48 7.89
N LYS A 587 19.72 -5.24 8.16
CA LYS A 587 20.63 -4.14 8.54
C LYS A 587 21.37 -4.40 9.86
N THR A 588 20.73 -5.13 10.78
CA THR A 588 21.32 -5.51 12.09
C THR A 588 22.47 -6.49 11.98
N THR A 589 22.54 -7.27 10.90
CA THR A 589 23.61 -8.28 10.71
C THR A 589 24.89 -7.62 10.20
N VAL A 590 24.78 -6.76 9.18
CA VAL A 590 25.92 -6.06 8.58
C VAL A 590 26.61 -5.14 9.58
N GLN A 591 25.85 -4.42 10.40
CA GLN A 591 26.43 -3.54 11.44
C GLN A 591 27.16 -4.29 12.55
N LYS A 592 26.96 -5.61 12.72
CA LYS A 592 27.78 -6.40 13.66
C LYS A 592 29.12 -6.83 13.08
N THR A 593 29.23 -6.96 11.75
CA THR A 593 30.46 -7.44 11.09
C THR A 593 31.49 -6.34 10.83
N GLU A 594 31.12 -5.06 10.90
CA GLU A 594 32.05 -3.93 10.68
C GLU A 594 32.75 -3.45 11.97
N ASP A 595 32.22 -3.77 13.16
CA ASP A 595 32.73 -3.29 14.46
C ASP A 595 33.78 -4.22 15.13
N GLU A 596 34.02 -5.44 14.61
CA GLU A 596 34.95 -6.42 15.25
C GLU A 596 36.34 -6.53 14.59
N ASP A 597 36.57 -5.91 13.43
CA ASP A 597 37.79 -6.12 12.62
C ASP A 597 38.88 -5.02 12.82
N PHE A 598 39.35 -4.85 14.07
CA PHE A 598 40.55 -4.07 14.40
C PHE A 598 41.47 -4.81 15.39
N ALA A 599 42.61 -5.30 14.88
CA ALA A 599 43.53 -6.16 15.60
C ALA A 599 44.44 -5.43 16.62
N GLU A 600 44.81 -6.12 17.70
CA GLU A 600 45.83 -5.67 18.68
C GLU A 600 47.23 -5.55 18.04
N GLY A 601 47.99 -4.51 18.39
CA GLY A 601 49.25 -4.22 17.68
C GLY A 601 50.26 -3.25 18.32
N SER A 602 50.83 -3.62 19.47
CA SER A 602 52.11 -3.13 20.04
C SER A 602 52.21 -1.70 20.61
N GLU A 603 53.04 -1.55 21.66
CA GLU A 603 53.36 -0.27 22.34
C GLU A 603 54.62 0.41 21.76
N ALA A 604 54.58 1.74 21.60
CA ALA A 604 55.73 2.63 21.76
C ALA A 604 55.23 4.07 21.97
N GLY A 605 55.85 4.87 22.84
CA GLY A 605 55.46 6.27 23.09
C GLY A 605 56.56 7.27 22.73
N TYR A 606 56.25 8.57 22.77
CA TYR A 606 57.07 9.64 23.37
C TYR A 606 56.40 11.04 23.24
N SER A 607 56.54 11.81 24.30
CA SER A 607 55.78 13.02 24.67
C SER A 607 56.29 14.39 24.14
N SER A 608 55.39 15.39 24.20
CA SER A 608 55.65 16.80 24.65
C SER A 608 55.95 17.92 23.62
N GLY A 609 55.33 19.09 23.84
CA GLY A 609 55.86 20.41 23.43
C GLY A 609 54.83 21.50 23.10
N ASN A 610 54.62 22.51 23.97
CA ASN A 610 53.89 23.75 23.63
C ASN A 610 54.14 24.92 24.62
N PRO A 611 54.68 26.08 24.19
CA PRO A 611 54.23 27.42 24.64
C PRO A 611 54.46 28.56 23.60
N ALA A 612 54.08 29.85 23.76
CA ALA A 612 52.98 30.57 24.44
C ALA A 612 53.08 32.10 24.10
N ASP A 613 52.11 32.92 24.54
CA ASP A 613 52.10 34.41 24.61
C ASP A 613 52.18 35.27 23.32
N SER A 614 51.64 36.50 23.20
CA SER A 614 50.53 37.28 23.83
C SER A 614 50.56 38.71 23.21
N ALA A 615 49.56 39.61 23.18
CA ALA A 615 48.08 39.66 23.27
C ALA A 615 47.66 41.15 22.90
N ALA A 616 46.44 41.72 22.93
CA ALA A 616 45.07 41.33 23.30
C ALA A 616 44.03 42.34 22.70
N SER A 617 42.74 41.96 22.64
CA SER A 617 41.51 42.82 22.76
C SER A 617 41.14 43.88 21.69
N PRO A 618 39.83 44.22 21.54
CA PRO A 618 38.60 43.38 21.53
C PRO A 618 37.58 43.88 20.43
N PRO A 619 36.25 43.61 20.43
CA PRO A 619 35.45 42.46 20.92
C PRO A 619 34.48 41.84 19.87
N VAL A 620 34.31 40.51 19.84
CA VAL A 620 32.99 39.84 19.67
C VAL A 620 33.01 38.53 20.47
N THR A 621 31.90 38.13 21.09
CA THR A 621 31.82 36.96 22.00
C THR A 621 31.50 35.65 21.29
N MET A 622 32.31 34.61 21.53
CA MET A 622 32.05 33.22 21.15
C MET A 622 32.67 32.25 22.17
N GLY A 623 31.94 31.19 22.53
CA GLY A 623 32.41 30.08 23.39
C GLY A 623 32.20 30.28 24.91
N ASN A 624 32.15 29.20 25.72
CA ASN A 624 32.04 27.78 25.35
C ASN A 624 31.53 26.88 26.51
N VAL A 625 31.06 25.68 26.18
CA VAL A 625 30.81 24.48 27.05
C VAL A 625 29.90 24.64 28.29
N ALA A 626 28.73 23.99 28.26
CA ALA A 626 28.31 22.98 29.26
C ALA A 626 26.94 22.35 28.95
N HIS A 627 26.90 21.07 28.52
CA HIS A 627 25.71 20.23 28.66
C HIS A 627 26.12 18.78 29.01
N PRO A 628 25.47 18.14 30.00
CA PRO A 628 25.73 16.76 30.39
C PRO A 628 25.03 15.77 29.45
N ALA A 629 25.54 14.53 29.39
CA ALA A 629 24.93 13.46 28.62
C ALA A 629 23.58 13.01 29.20
N GLY A 630 22.48 13.39 28.54
CA GLY A 630 21.14 12.83 28.75
C GLY A 630 20.84 11.78 27.68
N ARG A 631 20.59 10.53 28.09
CA ARG A 631 20.21 9.45 27.16
C ARG A 631 18.85 9.75 26.53
N GLN A 632 18.79 9.87 25.21
CA GLN A 632 17.52 9.73 24.48
C GLN A 632 17.09 8.25 24.50
N PRO A 633 15.82 7.92 24.75
CA PRO A 633 15.30 6.58 24.53
C PRO A 633 15.18 6.29 23.02
N ALA A 634 15.53 5.08 22.61
CA ALA A 634 15.36 4.63 21.23
C ALA A 634 13.87 4.53 20.84
N PRO A 635 13.51 4.69 19.55
CA PRO A 635 12.13 4.53 19.09
C PRO A 635 11.63 3.10 19.33
N VAL A 636 10.37 2.98 19.76
CA VAL A 636 9.70 1.68 19.96
C VAL A 636 9.48 0.96 18.63
N PRO A 637 9.74 -0.36 18.52
CA PRO A 637 9.44 -1.13 17.32
C PRO A 637 7.94 -1.16 17.01
N ALA A 638 7.59 -1.06 15.72
CA ALA A 638 6.22 -1.22 15.26
C ALA A 638 5.70 -2.65 15.49
N ALA A 639 4.40 -2.78 15.75
CA ALA A 639 3.76 -4.09 15.92
C ALA A 639 3.75 -4.91 14.62
N PRO A 640 3.93 -6.24 14.69
CA PRO A 640 3.89 -7.10 13.50
C PRO A 640 2.46 -7.19 12.93
N ALA A 641 2.35 -7.21 11.61
CA ALA A 641 1.08 -7.35 10.90
C ALA A 641 0.42 -8.73 11.17
N PRO A 642 -0.93 -8.83 11.10
CA PRO A 642 -1.63 -10.10 11.26
C PRO A 642 -1.31 -11.07 10.11
N VAL A 643 -1.06 -12.33 10.46
CA VAL A 643 -0.76 -13.42 9.53
C VAL A 643 -2.05 -13.89 8.81
N PRO A 644 -2.03 -14.22 7.50
CA PRO A 644 -3.22 -14.66 6.78
C PRO A 644 -3.94 -15.88 7.37
N ASP A 645 -5.27 -15.91 7.26
CA ASP A 645 -6.14 -16.91 7.90
C ASP A 645 -6.15 -18.27 7.18
N LEU A 646 -5.23 -19.15 7.56
CA LEU A 646 -5.11 -20.53 7.07
C LEU A 646 -6.18 -21.46 7.67
N LEU A 647 -7.46 -21.08 7.53
CA LEU A 647 -8.64 -21.86 7.93
C LEU A 647 -9.72 -21.99 6.84
N GLY A 648 -9.61 -21.26 5.71
CA GLY A 648 -10.60 -21.33 4.62
C GLY A 648 -10.61 -22.64 3.83
N ASP A 649 -9.49 -23.35 3.79
CA ASP A 649 -9.20 -24.41 2.81
C ASP A 649 -9.77 -25.81 3.19
N LEU A 650 -10.83 -25.86 4.03
CA LEU A 650 -11.37 -27.12 4.54
C LEU A 650 -12.87 -27.07 4.95
N MET A 651 -13.76 -26.76 4.01
CA MET A 651 -15.13 -27.32 3.89
C MET A 651 -15.91 -26.63 2.74
N GLY A 652 -15.90 -27.21 1.55
CA GLY A 652 -16.87 -26.90 0.50
C GLY A 652 -18.03 -27.90 0.52
N LEU A 653 -19.27 -27.42 0.41
CA LEU A 653 -20.42 -28.12 -0.17
C LEU A 653 -21.65 -27.22 -0.23
N ASP A 654 -22.48 -27.42 -1.25
CA ASP A 654 -23.71 -26.65 -1.50
C ASP A 654 -24.86 -27.03 -0.55
N ASN A 655 -25.73 -26.06 -0.25
CA ASN A 655 -27.11 -26.13 -0.77
C ASN A 655 -27.90 -24.83 -0.62
N ALA A 656 -28.91 -24.68 -1.48
CA ALA A 656 -29.92 -23.62 -1.38
C ALA A 656 -31.04 -24.00 -0.39
N ALA A 657 -31.60 -23.01 0.30
CA ALA A 657 -32.84 -23.15 1.06
C ALA A 657 -33.72 -21.92 0.86
N ILE A 658 -34.96 -22.15 0.41
CA ILE A 658 -35.96 -21.11 0.12
C ILE A 658 -36.74 -20.81 1.40
N VAL A 659 -37.02 -19.52 1.66
CA VAL A 659 -37.96 -19.06 2.69
C VAL A 659 -38.92 -18.04 2.05
N PRO A 660 -40.23 -18.02 2.35
CA PRO A 660 -41.22 -17.32 1.52
C PRO A 660 -41.27 -15.79 1.69
N VAL A 661 -41.91 -15.14 0.72
CA VAL A 661 -42.33 -13.73 0.76
C VAL A 661 -43.71 -13.61 1.42
N ASP A 662 -43.95 -12.52 2.15
CA ASP A 662 -45.29 -12.05 2.53
C ASP A 662 -45.37 -10.51 2.39
N GLU A 663 -46.59 -9.97 2.34
CA GLU A 663 -46.91 -8.70 1.66
C GLU A 663 -46.69 -7.36 2.45
N PRO A 664 -46.73 -6.18 1.79
CA PRO A 664 -46.01 -4.99 2.25
C PRO A 664 -46.72 -4.12 3.29
N THR A 665 -45.91 -3.39 4.08
CA THR A 665 -46.34 -2.29 4.95
C THR A 665 -45.78 -0.96 4.47
N THR A 666 -46.53 0.14 4.66
CA THR A 666 -46.15 1.47 4.15
C THR A 666 -44.98 2.08 4.92
N PRO A 667 -43.99 2.69 4.24
CA PRO A 667 -42.75 3.14 4.87
C PRO A 667 -42.90 4.48 5.62
N SER A 668 -43.38 4.43 6.87
CA SER A 668 -43.41 5.60 7.75
C SER A 668 -42.01 6.01 8.26
N GLY A 669 -41.74 7.32 8.31
CA GLY A 669 -40.48 7.88 8.80
C GLY A 669 -40.24 9.32 8.29
N PRO A 670 -39.21 10.02 8.78
CA PRO A 670 -38.92 11.39 8.35
C PRO A 670 -38.56 11.46 6.86
N PRO A 671 -38.85 12.59 6.17
CA PRO A 671 -38.52 12.77 4.77
C PRO A 671 -37.00 12.72 4.55
N LEU A 672 -36.58 12.13 3.43
CA LEU A 672 -35.18 12.03 3.01
C LEU A 672 -34.93 12.97 1.83
N PRO A 673 -33.72 13.57 1.70
CA PRO A 673 -33.37 14.34 0.52
C PRO A 673 -33.27 13.43 -0.71
N VAL A 674 -33.73 13.92 -1.86
CA VAL A 674 -33.67 13.20 -3.14
C VAL A 674 -32.24 13.24 -3.67
N VAL A 675 -31.63 12.06 -3.85
CA VAL A 675 -30.26 11.89 -4.36
C VAL A 675 -30.23 11.46 -5.83
N VAL A 676 -31.30 10.81 -6.31
CA VAL A 676 -31.55 10.55 -7.74
C VAL A 676 -33.01 10.92 -8.05
N PRO A 677 -33.27 12.07 -8.70
CA PRO A 677 -34.60 12.44 -9.19
C PRO A 677 -35.17 11.46 -10.23
N ALA A 678 -36.49 11.28 -10.25
CA ALA A 678 -37.18 10.41 -11.21
C ALA A 678 -36.90 10.75 -12.69
N SER A 679 -36.66 12.03 -13.00
CA SER A 679 -36.33 12.50 -14.36
C SER A 679 -34.96 12.00 -14.84
N THR A 680 -33.98 11.91 -13.93
CA THR A 680 -32.64 11.39 -14.23
C THR A 680 -32.58 9.86 -14.14
N GLY A 681 -33.23 9.25 -13.14
CA GLY A 681 -33.23 7.80 -12.90
C GLY A 681 -34.17 7.00 -13.81
N GLN A 682 -34.60 7.56 -14.95
CA GLN A 682 -35.55 6.94 -15.90
C GLN A 682 -36.82 6.39 -15.21
N GLY A 683 -37.39 7.17 -14.29
CA GLY A 683 -38.58 6.84 -13.50
C GLY A 683 -38.29 6.22 -12.12
N LEU A 684 -37.07 5.72 -11.87
CA LEU A 684 -36.65 5.38 -10.50
C LEU A 684 -36.27 6.68 -9.77
N GLN A 685 -36.86 6.90 -8.59
CA GLN A 685 -36.44 7.94 -7.65
C GLN A 685 -35.76 7.30 -6.45
N ILE A 686 -34.64 7.89 -6.02
CA ILE A 686 -33.90 7.47 -4.81
C ILE A 686 -33.73 8.69 -3.90
N SER A 687 -34.11 8.54 -2.64
CA SER A 687 -33.86 9.52 -1.58
C SER A 687 -33.06 8.83 -0.46
N ALA A 688 -31.99 9.44 0.02
CA ALA A 688 -31.06 8.78 0.94
C ALA A 688 -30.48 9.74 1.98
N GLN A 689 -30.04 9.21 3.13
CA GLN A 689 -29.27 9.95 4.13
C GLN A 689 -28.52 8.99 5.07
N LEU A 690 -27.31 9.35 5.49
CA LEU A 690 -26.66 8.73 6.66
C LEU A 690 -27.39 9.11 7.96
N ALA A 691 -27.70 8.11 8.78
CA ALA A 691 -28.35 8.27 10.08
C ALA A 691 -27.76 7.30 11.12
N ARG A 692 -27.48 7.77 12.34
CA ARG A 692 -27.07 6.92 13.45
C ARG A 692 -28.28 6.45 14.24
N ARG A 693 -28.30 5.18 14.67
CA ARG A 693 -29.28 4.60 15.60
C ARG A 693 -28.60 3.60 16.50
N ASP A 694 -28.86 3.66 17.81
CA ASP A 694 -28.39 2.68 18.79
C ASP A 694 -26.89 2.34 18.69
N GLY A 695 -26.06 3.38 18.53
CA GLY A 695 -24.61 3.29 18.35
C GLY A 695 -24.14 3.02 16.92
N GLN A 696 -24.96 2.36 16.08
CA GLN A 696 -24.60 1.99 14.71
C GLN A 696 -24.96 3.06 13.67
N VAL A 697 -24.13 3.18 12.63
CA VAL A 697 -24.40 4.03 11.46
C VAL A 697 -25.18 3.23 10.41
N PHE A 698 -26.24 3.81 9.89
CA PHE A 698 -27.07 3.26 8.81
C PHE A 698 -27.15 4.25 7.65
N TYR A 699 -27.36 3.73 6.45
CA TYR A 699 -27.76 4.49 5.28
C TYR A 699 -29.26 4.26 5.06
N SER A 700 -30.06 5.27 5.41
CA SER A 700 -31.52 5.24 5.28
C SER A 700 -31.91 5.63 3.87
N MET A 701 -32.49 4.69 3.11
CA MET A 701 -32.86 4.90 1.71
C MET A 701 -34.36 4.68 1.48
N LEU A 702 -34.97 5.49 0.62
CA LEU A 702 -36.30 5.34 0.06
C LEU A 702 -36.18 5.24 -1.46
N PHE A 703 -36.83 4.24 -2.03
CA PHE A 703 -36.87 3.96 -3.46
C PHE A 703 -38.31 4.04 -3.95
N GLU A 704 -38.57 4.74 -5.04
CA GLU A 704 -39.92 4.94 -5.59
C GLU A 704 -39.91 4.62 -7.10
N ASN A 705 -40.76 3.67 -7.51
CA ASN A 705 -40.82 3.19 -8.89
C ASN A 705 -41.93 3.90 -9.67
N ASN A 706 -41.57 4.93 -10.45
CA ASN A 706 -42.49 5.62 -11.36
C ASN A 706 -42.44 5.05 -12.80
N THR A 707 -41.81 3.89 -13.00
CA THR A 707 -41.77 3.19 -14.29
C THR A 707 -43.02 2.33 -14.50
N GLN A 708 -43.19 1.79 -15.71
CA GLN A 708 -44.24 0.81 -16.04
C GLN A 708 -43.78 -0.66 -15.86
N ALA A 709 -42.59 -0.89 -15.30
CA ALA A 709 -41.99 -2.21 -15.10
C ALA A 709 -41.78 -2.51 -13.61
N VAL A 710 -41.67 -3.78 -13.26
CA VAL A 710 -41.21 -4.20 -11.91
C VAL A 710 -39.70 -4.04 -11.85
N LEU A 711 -39.18 -3.45 -10.78
CA LEU A 711 -37.74 -3.29 -10.54
C LEU A 711 -37.27 -4.21 -9.41
N ASP A 712 -36.26 -5.04 -9.65
CA ASP A 712 -35.73 -6.00 -8.68
C ASP A 712 -34.21 -6.18 -8.77
N GLY A 713 -33.63 -6.98 -7.87
CA GLY A 713 -32.19 -7.21 -7.82
C GLY A 713 -31.37 -5.97 -7.47
N PHE A 714 -31.91 -5.11 -6.59
CA PHE A 714 -31.22 -3.90 -6.15
C PHE A 714 -29.87 -4.21 -5.48
N MET A 715 -28.79 -3.65 -6.01
CA MET A 715 -27.44 -3.73 -5.45
C MET A 715 -26.85 -2.34 -5.28
N ILE A 716 -26.04 -2.15 -4.24
CA ILE A 716 -25.37 -0.89 -3.90
C ILE A 716 -23.88 -1.10 -3.68
N GLN A 717 -23.10 -0.09 -4.06
CA GLN A 717 -21.67 -0.01 -3.80
C GLN A 717 -21.31 1.43 -3.39
N PHE A 718 -20.40 1.56 -2.43
CA PHE A 718 -19.84 2.84 -2.01
C PHE A 718 -18.40 2.91 -2.52
N ASN A 719 -18.03 3.99 -3.19
CA ASN A 719 -16.65 4.18 -3.65
C ASN A 719 -15.72 4.57 -2.49
N LYS A 720 -14.41 4.56 -2.74
CA LYS A 720 -13.41 4.95 -1.74
C LYS A 720 -13.68 6.37 -1.23
N ASN A 721 -13.69 6.54 0.09
CA ASN A 721 -14.08 7.77 0.77
C ASN A 721 -13.32 7.97 2.09
N THR A 722 -13.34 9.21 2.58
CA THR A 722 -12.56 9.73 3.72
C THR A 722 -12.64 8.90 5.00
N PHE A 723 -13.79 8.28 5.29
CA PHE A 723 -14.04 7.57 6.56
C PHE A 723 -14.17 6.05 6.38
N GLY A 724 -13.89 5.55 5.17
CA GLY A 724 -13.93 4.12 4.84
C GLY A 724 -15.33 3.52 4.84
N LEU A 725 -16.38 4.33 4.66
CA LEU A 725 -17.78 3.90 4.66
C LEU A 725 -18.04 2.85 3.57
N ALA A 726 -18.56 1.69 3.96
CA ALA A 726 -19.03 0.64 3.07
C ALA A 726 -20.29 -0.03 3.62
N ALA A 727 -20.98 -0.81 2.77
CA ALA A 727 -22.15 -1.57 3.16
C ALA A 727 -21.76 -2.78 4.04
N ALA A 728 -22.45 -2.99 5.17
CA ALA A 728 -22.23 -4.16 6.03
C ALA A 728 -22.75 -5.48 5.44
N GLY A 729 -23.48 -5.42 4.31
CA GLY A 729 -24.12 -6.56 3.66
C GLY A 729 -24.91 -6.14 2.41
N PRO A 730 -25.61 -7.08 1.75
CA PRO A 730 -26.40 -6.79 0.56
C PRO A 730 -27.62 -5.90 0.86
N LEU A 731 -28.03 -5.11 -0.13
CA LEU A 731 -29.18 -4.22 -0.04
C LEU A 731 -30.50 -5.00 -0.05
N GLN A 732 -31.18 -5.08 1.09
CA GLN A 732 -32.44 -5.81 1.22
C GLN A 732 -33.62 -4.90 0.85
N ILE A 733 -34.18 -5.14 -0.35
CA ILE A 733 -35.35 -4.47 -0.93
C ILE A 733 -36.18 -5.52 -1.67
N ALA A 734 -37.50 -5.54 -1.43
CA ALA A 734 -38.43 -6.40 -2.17
C ALA A 734 -38.74 -5.82 -3.58
N PRO A 735 -39.09 -6.64 -4.58
CA PRO A 735 -39.41 -6.18 -5.93
C PRO A 735 -40.44 -5.06 -5.97
N LEU A 736 -40.06 -3.89 -6.51
CA LEU A 736 -40.89 -2.70 -6.56
C LEU A 736 -41.84 -2.75 -7.75
N GLN A 737 -43.14 -2.82 -7.47
CA GLN A 737 -44.19 -2.72 -8.48
C GLN A 737 -44.32 -1.28 -9.01
N PRO A 738 -44.80 -1.07 -10.25
CA PRO A 738 -45.16 0.25 -10.78
C PRO A 738 -46.02 1.07 -9.80
N GLY A 739 -45.61 2.30 -9.52
CA GLY A 739 -46.30 3.21 -8.60
C GLY A 739 -46.09 2.94 -7.10
N THR A 740 -45.20 2.00 -6.72
CA THR A 740 -44.92 1.68 -5.31
C THR A 740 -43.56 2.19 -4.84
N SER A 741 -43.40 2.29 -3.51
CA SER A 741 -42.15 2.67 -2.87
C SER A 741 -41.80 1.78 -1.68
N ALA A 742 -40.51 1.61 -1.42
CA ALA A 742 -39.98 0.88 -0.27
C ALA A 742 -38.84 1.65 0.40
N ARG A 743 -38.82 1.62 1.73
CA ARG A 743 -37.74 2.19 2.55
C ARG A 743 -36.93 1.07 3.19
N THR A 744 -35.61 1.21 3.18
CA THR A 744 -34.68 0.25 3.78
C THR A 744 -33.62 0.99 4.61
N LEU A 745 -33.03 0.27 5.56
CA LEU A 745 -31.96 0.76 6.43
C LEU A 745 -30.74 -0.15 6.23
N LEU A 746 -29.82 0.26 5.38
CA LEU A 746 -28.59 -0.49 5.14
C LEU A 746 -27.61 -0.22 6.30
N PRO A 747 -27.17 -1.23 7.06
CA PRO A 747 -26.16 -1.02 8.09
C PRO A 747 -24.82 -0.70 7.42
N MET A 748 -24.07 0.25 7.97
CA MET A 748 -22.78 0.68 7.44
C MET A 748 -21.63 0.16 8.30
N VAL A 749 -20.52 -0.14 7.65
CA VAL A 749 -19.20 -0.38 8.27
C VAL A 749 -18.25 0.75 7.91
N LEU A 750 -17.23 0.93 8.75
CA LEU A 750 -16.24 2.00 8.67
C LEU A 750 -14.87 1.41 8.34
N LEU A 751 -13.92 2.26 7.92
CA LEU A 751 -12.52 1.91 7.65
C LEU A 751 -12.25 0.86 6.55
N GLN A 752 -13.26 0.39 5.80
CA GLN A 752 -13.05 -0.56 4.71
C GLN A 752 -12.67 0.13 3.39
N ASN A 753 -13.49 1.08 2.94
CA ASN A 753 -13.29 1.75 1.64
C ASN A 753 -12.53 3.07 1.77
N LEU A 754 -11.35 3.06 2.40
CA LEU A 754 -10.57 4.29 2.63
C LEU A 754 -9.98 4.87 1.33
N SER A 755 -10.05 6.20 1.18
CA SER A 755 -9.39 6.98 0.13
C SER A 755 -8.09 7.62 0.61
N THR A 756 -7.07 7.67 -0.23
CA THR A 756 -5.74 8.26 0.07
C THR A 756 -5.59 9.73 -0.36
N GLY A 757 -6.70 10.41 -0.67
CA GLY A 757 -6.73 11.84 -1.01
C GLY A 757 -7.11 12.72 0.19
N PRO A 758 -7.14 14.06 0.03
CA PRO A 758 -7.56 14.99 1.07
C PRO A 758 -9.01 14.72 1.51
N PRO A 759 -9.38 15.03 2.77
CA PRO A 759 -10.67 14.67 3.34
C PRO A 759 -11.82 15.40 2.62
N SER A 760 -12.69 14.61 1.99
CA SER A 760 -13.89 15.07 1.30
C SER A 760 -15.15 14.76 2.13
N SER A 761 -16.15 15.64 2.04
CA SER A 761 -17.50 15.40 2.58
C SER A 761 -18.44 14.70 1.59
N LEU A 762 -17.96 14.32 0.39
CA LEU A 762 -18.78 13.67 -0.63
C LEU A 762 -18.65 12.15 -0.55
N LEU A 763 -19.80 11.46 -0.52
CA LEU A 763 -19.91 10.01 -0.59
C LEU A 763 -20.44 9.64 -1.97
N GLN A 764 -19.57 9.15 -2.84
CA GLN A 764 -20.00 8.64 -4.15
C GLN A 764 -20.57 7.23 -3.99
N VAL A 765 -21.81 7.06 -4.44
CA VAL A 765 -22.62 5.84 -4.32
C VAL A 765 -23.05 5.39 -5.71
N ALA A 766 -22.98 4.08 -5.94
CA ALA A 766 -23.48 3.42 -7.14
C ALA A 766 -24.63 2.48 -6.77
N VAL A 767 -25.77 2.58 -7.45
CA VAL A 767 -26.91 1.66 -7.28
C VAL A 767 -27.32 1.10 -8.65
N LYS A 768 -27.61 -0.20 -8.71
CA LYS A 768 -28.18 -0.85 -9.90
C LYS A 768 -29.37 -1.72 -9.52
N ASN A 769 -30.19 -2.06 -10.51
CA ASN A 769 -31.19 -3.14 -10.47
C ASN A 769 -31.02 -4.02 -11.72
N ASN A 770 -31.87 -5.03 -11.91
CA ASN A 770 -31.75 -5.95 -13.05
C ASN A 770 -32.25 -5.36 -14.39
N GLN A 771 -33.02 -4.27 -14.36
CA GLN A 771 -33.76 -3.72 -15.51
C GLN A 771 -33.16 -2.42 -16.08
N GLN A 772 -32.29 -1.74 -15.34
CA GLN A 772 -31.79 -0.38 -15.63
C GLN A 772 -30.26 -0.28 -15.48
N PRO A 773 -29.62 0.72 -16.10
CA PRO A 773 -28.18 0.99 -15.91
C PRO A 773 -27.82 1.34 -14.45
N VAL A 774 -26.51 1.32 -14.16
CA VAL A 774 -25.97 1.72 -12.85
C VAL A 774 -26.11 3.24 -12.66
N TRP A 775 -26.82 3.65 -11.61
CA TRP A 775 -26.98 5.03 -11.19
C TRP A 775 -25.86 5.43 -10.22
N TYR A 776 -24.98 6.32 -10.66
CA TYR A 776 -23.96 6.95 -9.81
C TYR A 776 -24.46 8.31 -9.33
N PHE A 777 -24.33 8.57 -8.03
CA PHE A 777 -24.68 9.85 -7.41
C PHE A 777 -23.75 10.17 -6.23
N ASN A 778 -23.71 11.44 -5.83
CA ASN A 778 -22.94 11.91 -4.69
C ASN A 778 -23.90 12.33 -3.57
N ASP A 779 -23.86 11.66 -2.42
CA ASP A 779 -24.51 12.10 -1.18
C ASP A 779 -23.49 12.84 -0.28
N LYS A 780 -23.96 13.52 0.78
CA LYS A 780 -23.12 14.30 1.69
C LYS A 780 -22.92 13.62 3.04
N ILE A 781 -21.66 13.48 3.44
CA ILE A 781 -21.26 12.87 4.71
C ILE A 781 -21.50 13.86 5.85
N ILE A 782 -22.51 13.57 6.68
CA ILE A 782 -22.83 14.33 7.88
C ILE A 782 -21.93 13.85 9.03
N LEU A 783 -20.84 14.58 9.28
CA LEU A 783 -19.75 14.11 10.18
C LEU A 783 -20.24 13.77 11.61
N HIS A 784 -21.23 14.48 12.14
CA HIS A 784 -21.73 14.23 13.49
C HIS A 784 -22.40 12.86 13.68
N ALA A 785 -22.82 12.19 12.59
CA ALA A 785 -23.26 10.80 12.67
C ALA A 785 -22.11 9.81 12.94
N LEU A 786 -20.87 10.20 12.59
CA LEU A 786 -19.67 9.37 12.61
C LEU A 786 -18.80 9.55 13.88
N PHE A 787 -19.15 10.45 14.81
CA PHE A 787 -18.40 10.63 16.05
C PHE A 787 -18.47 9.36 16.92
N SER A 788 -17.32 8.83 17.34
CA SER A 788 -17.23 7.58 18.10
C SER A 788 -17.52 7.79 19.59
N GLU A 789 -18.08 6.77 20.23
CA GLU A 789 -18.30 6.72 21.69
C GLU A 789 -16.97 6.65 22.46
N ASP A 790 -15.90 6.14 21.83
CA ASP A 790 -14.52 6.19 22.32
C ASP A 790 -13.88 7.59 22.18
N GLY A 791 -14.66 8.62 21.82
CA GLY A 791 -14.21 10.01 21.76
C GLY A 791 -14.15 10.73 23.11
N ARG A 792 -14.47 10.03 24.21
CA ARG A 792 -14.50 10.58 25.56
C ARG A 792 -13.11 10.59 26.20
N MET A 793 -12.53 11.78 26.38
CA MET A 793 -11.23 11.96 27.04
C MET A 793 -11.38 12.31 28.53
N GLU A 794 -10.36 12.00 29.33
CA GLU A 794 -10.23 12.60 30.66
C GLU A 794 -9.54 13.98 30.59
N ARG A 795 -9.80 14.84 31.58
CA ARG A 795 -9.28 16.22 31.61
C ARG A 795 -7.74 16.28 31.66
N GLY A 796 -7.07 15.28 32.24
CA GLY A 796 -5.61 15.16 32.19
C GLY A 796 -5.12 14.95 30.77
N THR A 797 -5.58 13.86 30.13
CA THR A 797 -5.27 13.48 28.75
C THR A 797 -5.60 14.58 27.74
N PHE A 798 -6.72 15.28 27.91
CA PHE A 798 -7.10 16.41 27.06
C PHE A 798 -6.06 17.54 27.11
N LEU A 799 -5.62 17.93 28.31
CA LEU A 799 -4.61 18.98 28.49
C LEU A 799 -3.22 18.57 28.01
N GLU A 800 -2.89 17.28 28.11
CA GLU A 800 -1.66 16.71 27.56
C GLU A 800 -1.67 16.73 26.03
N THR A 801 -2.74 16.22 25.41
CA THR A 801 -2.91 16.19 23.94
C THR A 801 -2.99 17.60 23.34
N TRP A 802 -3.66 18.55 24.01
CA TRP A 802 -3.73 19.95 23.56
C TRP A 802 -2.36 20.62 23.52
N ARG A 803 -1.47 20.25 24.46
CA ARG A 803 -0.09 20.76 24.54
C ARG A 803 0.88 20.02 23.62
N SER A 804 0.62 18.76 23.28
CA SER A 804 1.47 18.00 22.35
C SER A 804 1.26 18.41 20.89
N LEU A 805 0.09 18.98 20.55
CA LEU A 805 -0.20 19.46 19.20
C LEU A 805 0.33 20.89 18.98
N PRO A 806 1.08 21.16 17.89
CA PRO A 806 1.48 22.51 17.50
C PRO A 806 0.31 23.46 17.31
N ASP A 807 0.54 24.76 17.45
CA ASP A 807 -0.53 25.76 17.26
C ASP A 807 -0.93 25.94 15.79
N SER A 808 -0.09 25.51 14.84
CA SER A 808 -0.45 25.35 13.42
C SER A 808 -1.56 24.32 13.15
N ASN A 809 -1.85 23.46 14.13
CA ASN A 809 -2.90 22.45 14.06
C ASN A 809 -4.23 22.93 14.67
N GLU A 810 -4.32 24.18 15.10
CA GLU A 810 -5.55 24.82 15.56
C GLU A 810 -6.20 25.64 14.43
N VAL A 811 -7.46 25.33 14.11
CA VAL A 811 -8.26 26.05 13.12
C VAL A 811 -9.46 26.66 13.83
N GLN A 812 -9.83 27.90 13.51
CA GLN A 812 -10.95 28.61 14.13
C GLN A 812 -12.00 29.05 13.09
N ARG A 813 -13.28 29.02 13.46
CA ARG A 813 -14.39 29.60 12.69
C ARG A 813 -15.40 30.28 13.62
N GLU A 814 -16.00 31.36 13.15
CA GLU A 814 -17.05 32.10 13.85
C GLU A 814 -18.39 31.96 13.12
N PHE A 815 -19.44 31.70 13.88
CA PHE A 815 -20.80 31.46 13.42
C PHE A 815 -21.74 32.56 13.95
N PRO A 816 -21.93 33.67 13.21
CA PRO A 816 -22.72 34.81 13.70
C PRO A 816 -24.23 34.50 13.81
N GLY A 817 -24.73 33.43 13.18
CA GLY A 817 -26.14 33.05 13.24
C GLY A 817 -26.54 32.17 14.44
N ILE A 818 -25.58 31.66 15.22
CA ILE A 818 -25.86 30.74 16.34
C ILE A 818 -25.96 31.51 17.65
N THR A 819 -26.99 31.24 18.45
CA THR A 819 -27.21 31.84 19.79
C THR A 819 -27.29 30.74 20.84
N ILE A 820 -26.37 30.72 21.81
CA ILE A 820 -26.45 29.78 22.94
C ILE A 820 -27.38 30.35 24.02
N THR A 821 -28.51 29.69 24.26
CA THR A 821 -29.53 30.09 25.26
C THR A 821 -29.21 29.58 26.66
N SER A 822 -28.66 28.37 26.78
CA SER A 822 -28.10 27.82 28.01
C SER A 822 -26.90 26.92 27.71
N VAL A 823 -25.86 27.05 28.53
CA VAL A 823 -24.63 26.23 28.45
C VAL A 823 -24.93 24.77 28.73
N GLU A 824 -25.87 24.47 29.62
CA GLU A 824 -26.12 23.11 30.10
C GLU A 824 -26.94 22.31 29.07
N SER A 825 -27.99 22.89 28.50
CA SER A 825 -28.71 22.26 27.37
C SER A 825 -27.84 22.13 26.11
N THR A 826 -26.84 23.00 25.93
CA THR A 826 -25.85 22.86 24.85
C THR A 826 -24.91 21.68 25.10
N ILE A 827 -24.46 21.48 26.35
CA ILE A 827 -23.66 20.31 26.73
C ILE A 827 -24.47 19.01 26.55
N ASP A 828 -25.73 18.98 26.97
CA ASP A 828 -26.60 17.81 26.81
C ASP A 828 -26.84 17.48 25.33
N LEU A 829 -27.15 18.49 24.49
CA LEU A 829 -27.30 18.34 23.04
C LEU A 829 -26.03 17.76 22.40
N LEU A 830 -24.87 18.37 22.66
CA LEU A 830 -23.60 17.91 22.07
C LEU A 830 -23.20 16.51 22.56
N THR A 831 -23.48 16.18 23.83
CA THR A 831 -23.23 14.84 24.38
C THR A 831 -24.09 13.78 23.68
N ALA A 832 -25.33 14.09 23.28
CA ALA A 832 -26.19 13.19 22.52
C ALA A 832 -25.64 12.85 21.11
N TYR A 833 -24.70 13.65 20.58
CA TYR A 833 -23.98 13.40 19.34
C TYR A 833 -22.52 12.96 19.56
N ASN A 834 -22.16 12.42 20.74
CA ASN A 834 -20.80 11.98 21.08
C ASN A 834 -19.72 13.09 21.06
N MET A 835 -20.09 14.34 21.32
CA MET A 835 -19.15 15.41 21.67
C MET A 835 -19.14 15.58 23.19
N PHE A 836 -18.13 15.03 23.85
CA PHE A 836 -18.08 14.84 25.30
C PHE A 836 -17.50 16.05 26.03
N PHE A 837 -18.18 16.51 27.08
CA PHE A 837 -17.75 17.65 27.89
C PHE A 837 -16.51 17.34 28.76
N ILE A 838 -15.52 18.25 28.73
CA ILE A 838 -14.27 18.16 29.50
C ILE A 838 -14.21 19.21 30.61
N ALA A 839 -14.52 20.48 30.30
CA ALA A 839 -14.47 21.58 31.26
C ALA A 839 -15.25 22.81 30.77
N LYS A 840 -15.75 23.65 31.68
CA LYS A 840 -16.22 25.02 31.39
C LYS A 840 -15.37 26.06 32.12
N ARG A 841 -15.15 27.21 31.48
CA ARG A 841 -14.43 28.37 32.02
C ARG A 841 -15.17 29.65 31.63
N LYS A 842 -15.43 30.52 32.60
CA LYS A 842 -15.92 31.87 32.33
C LYS A 842 -14.75 32.82 32.04
N ASN A 843 -14.85 33.63 30.99
CA ASN A 843 -13.85 34.63 30.62
C ASN A 843 -14.55 35.99 30.42
N GLY A 844 -14.64 36.78 31.50
CA GLY A 844 -15.47 38.00 31.53
C GLY A 844 -16.95 37.67 31.30
N ASN A 845 -17.52 38.20 30.20
CA ASN A 845 -18.91 37.95 29.81
C ASN A 845 -19.09 36.74 28.87
N GLN A 846 -18.00 36.12 28.41
CA GLN A 846 -18.03 34.92 27.57
C GLN A 846 -17.95 33.64 28.42
N GLU A 847 -18.69 32.62 28.01
CA GLU A 847 -18.55 31.25 28.51
C GLU A 847 -17.74 30.44 27.48
N VAL A 848 -16.77 29.68 27.98
CA VAL A 848 -15.86 28.83 27.19
C VAL A 848 -16.08 27.38 27.60
N ILE A 849 -16.34 26.51 26.62
CA ILE A 849 -16.66 25.09 26.81
C ILE A 849 -15.63 24.24 26.07
N TYR A 850 -14.94 23.37 26.79
CA TYR A 850 -14.00 22.39 26.22
C TYR A 850 -14.68 21.04 26.06
N LEU A 851 -14.58 20.48 24.84
CA LEU A 851 -15.19 19.21 24.45
C LEU A 851 -14.16 18.31 23.73
N SER A 852 -14.32 16.99 23.84
CA SER A 852 -13.59 16.02 23.01
C SER A 852 -14.55 15.22 22.13
N ALA A 853 -14.14 14.96 20.90
CA ALA A 853 -14.77 13.99 20.01
C ALA A 853 -13.68 13.19 19.28
N LYS A 854 -14.07 12.14 18.55
CA LYS A 854 -13.17 11.28 17.79
C LYS A 854 -13.87 10.78 16.53
N VAL A 855 -13.19 10.83 15.39
CA VAL A 855 -13.69 10.29 14.11
C VAL A 855 -13.13 8.88 13.86
N PRO A 856 -13.72 8.09 12.95
CA PRO A 856 -13.40 6.66 12.84
C PRO A 856 -11.93 6.31 12.55
N VAL A 857 -11.18 7.19 11.89
CA VAL A 857 -9.75 6.99 11.55
C VAL A 857 -8.82 7.30 12.74
N ASP A 858 -9.27 6.97 13.95
CA ASP A 858 -8.69 7.27 15.26
C ASP A 858 -8.34 8.74 15.59
N VAL A 859 -8.51 9.69 14.66
CA VAL A 859 -8.16 11.11 14.85
C VAL A 859 -8.99 11.76 15.98
N PRO A 860 -8.34 12.29 17.05
CA PRO A 860 -9.00 13.04 18.10
C PRO A 860 -9.31 14.48 17.66
N LEU A 861 -10.48 14.97 18.07
CA LEU A 861 -10.94 16.34 17.85
C LEU A 861 -11.03 17.05 19.21
N LEU A 862 -10.09 17.96 19.47
CA LEU A 862 -10.09 18.79 20.67
C LEU A 862 -10.78 20.12 20.36
N ILE A 863 -11.85 20.44 21.07
CA ILE A 863 -12.80 21.48 20.66
C ILE A 863 -12.95 22.52 21.77
N GLU A 864 -12.80 23.80 21.44
CA GLU A 864 -13.20 24.94 22.29
C GLU A 864 -14.39 25.66 21.64
N LEU A 865 -15.47 25.84 22.40
CA LEU A 865 -16.61 26.68 22.04
C LEU A 865 -16.65 27.92 22.94
N THR A 866 -16.60 29.10 22.36
CA THR A 866 -16.63 30.39 23.07
C THR A 866 -17.83 31.22 22.59
N ALA A 867 -18.72 31.61 23.50
CA ALA A 867 -19.93 32.38 23.18
C ALA A 867 -20.39 33.30 24.33
N MET A 868 -21.26 34.26 24.02
CA MET A 868 -22.00 35.04 25.02
C MET A 868 -23.43 34.49 25.14
N VAL A 869 -23.82 34.06 26.33
CA VAL A 869 -25.13 33.45 26.56
C VAL A 869 -26.24 34.47 26.29
N GLY A 870 -27.21 34.10 25.45
CA GLY A 870 -28.31 34.96 25.04
C GLY A 870 -27.99 35.98 23.94
N GLN A 871 -26.81 35.91 23.30
CA GLN A 871 -26.45 36.75 22.15
C GLN A 871 -26.01 35.89 20.93
N PRO A 872 -26.26 36.37 19.70
CA PRO A 872 -25.77 35.72 18.49
C PRO A 872 -24.25 35.86 18.36
N GLY A 873 -23.58 34.76 18.04
CA GLY A 873 -22.13 34.68 17.89
C GLY A 873 -21.53 33.51 18.68
N LEU A 874 -21.33 32.38 18.00
CA LEU A 874 -20.55 31.25 18.50
C LEU A 874 -19.18 31.21 17.80
N LYS A 875 -18.09 31.29 18.56
CA LYS A 875 -16.75 30.98 18.08
C LYS A 875 -16.41 29.52 18.39
N CYS A 876 -15.85 28.82 17.41
CA CYS A 876 -15.39 27.44 17.56
C CYS A 876 -13.93 27.34 17.13
N ALA A 877 -13.08 26.79 18.00
CA ALA A 877 -11.73 26.36 17.67
C ALA A 877 -11.66 24.83 17.71
N LEU A 878 -10.95 24.25 16.75
CA LEU A 878 -10.66 22.82 16.66
C LEU A 878 -9.15 22.63 16.57
N LYS A 879 -8.57 21.86 17.50
CA LYS A 879 -7.18 21.40 17.45
C LYS A 879 -7.13 19.89 17.20
N THR A 880 -6.41 19.47 16.17
CA THR A 880 -6.41 18.08 15.67
C THR A 880 -5.11 17.72 14.95
N PRO A 881 -4.62 16.47 15.00
CA PRO A 881 -3.50 16.02 14.16
C PRO A 881 -3.73 16.27 12.66
N THR A 882 -4.97 16.29 12.19
CA THR A 882 -5.34 16.42 10.77
C THR A 882 -6.20 17.68 10.57
N PRO A 883 -5.60 18.89 10.44
CA PRO A 883 -6.34 20.15 10.35
C PRO A 883 -7.24 20.24 9.11
N GLU A 884 -6.96 19.47 8.07
CA GLU A 884 -7.78 19.35 6.85
C GLU A 884 -9.23 18.89 7.11
N ILE A 885 -9.50 18.24 8.25
CA ILE A 885 -10.87 17.82 8.64
C ILE A 885 -11.71 19.01 9.14
N ALA A 886 -11.08 20.12 9.54
CA ALA A 886 -11.76 21.26 10.16
C ALA A 886 -12.93 21.85 9.34
N PRO A 887 -12.86 22.04 8.01
CA PRO A 887 -13.97 22.57 7.22
C PRO A 887 -15.23 21.70 7.29
N ILE A 888 -15.07 20.36 7.29
CA ILE A 888 -16.17 19.39 7.40
C ILE A 888 -16.74 19.38 8.83
N PHE A 889 -15.87 19.42 9.84
CA PHE A 889 -16.27 19.51 11.24
C PHE A 889 -17.10 20.77 11.51
N PHE A 890 -16.66 21.94 11.01
CA PHE A 890 -17.39 23.19 11.17
C PHE A 890 -18.78 23.18 10.51
N GLU A 891 -18.95 22.53 9.36
CA GLU A 891 -20.28 22.38 8.78
C GLU A 891 -21.18 21.47 9.63
N ALA A 892 -20.64 20.38 10.18
CA ALA A 892 -21.39 19.52 11.09
C ALA A 892 -21.81 20.25 12.37
N VAL A 893 -20.97 21.14 12.92
CA VAL A 893 -21.34 22.05 14.02
C VAL A 893 -22.46 23.01 13.60
N GLU A 894 -22.36 23.62 12.41
CA GLU A 894 -23.39 24.55 11.91
C GLU A 894 -24.75 23.86 11.69
N LEU A 895 -24.75 22.58 11.29
CA LEU A 895 -25.96 21.76 11.18
C LEU A 895 -26.54 21.40 12.57
N LEU A 896 -25.70 21.04 13.55
CA LEU A 896 -26.14 20.68 14.91
C LEU A 896 -26.85 21.82 15.65
N PHE A 897 -26.52 23.07 15.35
CA PHE A 897 -27.14 24.27 15.93
C PHE A 897 -28.26 24.88 15.05
N LYS A 898 -28.64 24.22 13.94
CA LYS A 898 -29.78 24.58 13.08
C LYS A 898 -30.90 23.54 13.07
N ALA A 899 -30.69 22.38 13.69
CA ALA A 899 -31.66 21.31 13.89
C ALA A 899 -32.56 21.55 15.12
#